data_AF-A0A942U4P8-F1
#
_entry.id   AF-A0A942U4P8-F1
#
_cell.length_a   1.000
_cell.length_b   1.000
_cell.length_c   1.000
_cell.angle_alpha   90.00
_cell.angle_beta   90.00
_cell.angle_gamma   90.00
#
_symmetry.space_group_name_H-M   'P 1'
#
loop_
_entity.id
_entity.type
_entity.pdbx_description
1 polymer ?
#
loop_
_entity_poly.entity_id
_entity_poly.type
_entity_poly.pdbx_seq_one_letter_code
_entity_poly.pdbx_strand_id
1 'polypeptide(L)'
;MSSLVLGFQEMEKTQHLLVGGKGVNLGELSKIQGIQVPEGFCVTTVAYQKVIEQNETFQALLDQLTLLKVEDREQVGEISRKIRQILMKVEIPSDVAFAVTHYLSHFGEDHAYAVRSSATAEDLPHASFAGQQDTYLNIIGKEAILQHISKCWASLFTDRAVIYRMQNGFDHKQVYLSVIVQRMVFPQASGILFTADPITSNRKLLSIDASFGLGEALVSGLVSADSYKVQEEKIVNKMIATKKLAIYGRKEGGTEAQPLGPGQQKTQTLTDQQILQLASIGRKIEAYFGCPQDIEWCLVDDTFHIVQSRPITTLFPIPEVNDQENHVFISVGHQQMMTDPIKPLGLSFFLLTTPAPMRKAGGRLFVDISQQLASPVSRNILLNAMGQHDPLMKDALMNIIERGDFIVSLPDDNKAPNPGRGNSDMLAQIENNPSIVSDLIKRSQTSIEELKQNIKTKSGSDLFDFILEDIKELKKILFDPQSSAVFMAAINASTWINEKMMEWLGEKNVADILSQSVPNNITSEMGLALLDVADVIRPYPEVIDYFEQVKDDNFLDELVKFDGGREARDAFFAFLNKYGMRCAGEIDMTRSRWSEKPTTLIPLILGNIRNFEPNASNRKFEQGRQEALKKEQELLERLKQLPDGEQKSKETKRMIDLIRNFIGYREYPKYGMINRYFVYKQALLKEAEQLVQNGVIHEKEDIYYLTFEELREVVRTNKLDYQIICKQKDEYKLYEKLTPPRVITSDGEILTGKYKRENLPAEAIVGLPVSSGVIEGRARVILNMEDANLEDGDILVTTFTDPSWTPLFVSIKGLVTEVGGLMTHGAVIAREYGLPAVVGVENATKLIKDGQRIRVNGTEGYIEIL
;
A
#
# COMPACT_ATOMS: atom_id res chain seq x y z
N MET A 1 -10.53 -20.51 -38.62
CA MET A 1 -10.14 -21.73 -37.87
C MET A 1 -8.99 -21.34 -36.96
N SER A 2 -9.12 -21.50 -35.66
CA SER A 2 -8.03 -21.21 -34.71
C SER A 2 -6.90 -22.20 -34.97
N SER A 3 -5.68 -21.72 -35.19
CA SER A 3 -4.53 -22.59 -35.45
C SER A 3 -4.11 -23.33 -34.16
N LEU A 4 -3.69 -24.59 -34.30
CA LEU A 4 -3.21 -25.43 -33.18
C LEU A 4 -1.79 -25.05 -32.75
N VAL A 5 -1.02 -24.47 -33.67
CA VAL A 5 0.33 -23.99 -33.49
C VAL A 5 0.46 -22.64 -34.19
N LEU A 6 1.24 -21.72 -33.64
CA LEU A 6 1.57 -20.43 -34.24
C LEU A 6 3.08 -20.17 -34.15
N GLY A 7 3.70 -19.77 -35.26
CA GLY A 7 5.09 -19.28 -35.25
C GLY A 7 5.18 -17.88 -34.63
N PHE A 8 6.33 -17.52 -34.02
CA PHE A 8 6.46 -16.21 -33.34
C PHE A 8 6.14 -15.00 -34.26
N GLN A 9 6.54 -15.05 -35.53
CA GLN A 9 6.27 -13.96 -36.48
C GLN A 9 4.80 -13.85 -36.91
N GLU A 10 4.00 -14.90 -36.72
CA GLU A 10 2.58 -14.95 -37.08
C GLU A 10 1.66 -14.43 -35.96
N MET A 11 2.20 -14.26 -34.75
CA MET A 11 1.39 -13.92 -33.57
C MET A 11 0.97 -12.46 -33.59
N GLU A 12 -0.22 -12.16 -33.09
CA GLU A 12 -0.73 -10.80 -32.89
C GLU A 12 -0.92 -10.48 -31.40
N LYS A 13 -0.78 -9.20 -31.03
CA LYS A 13 -0.92 -8.73 -29.64
C LYS A 13 -2.28 -9.08 -29.00
N THR A 14 -3.34 -9.21 -29.80
CA THR A 14 -4.70 -9.55 -29.35
C THR A 14 -4.86 -11.03 -28.96
N GLN A 15 -3.90 -11.89 -29.28
CA GLN A 15 -3.99 -13.34 -29.13
C GLN A 15 -3.52 -13.87 -27.76
N HIS A 16 -3.55 -13.03 -26.72
CA HIS A 16 -3.14 -13.40 -25.35
C HIS A 16 -3.85 -14.65 -24.81
N LEU A 17 -5.15 -14.78 -25.06
CA LEU A 17 -5.92 -15.97 -24.66
C LEU A 17 -5.54 -17.25 -25.42
N LEU A 18 -4.83 -17.12 -26.55
CA LEU A 18 -4.46 -18.22 -27.43
C LEU A 18 -3.05 -18.75 -27.16
N VAL A 19 -2.08 -17.85 -26.90
CA VAL A 19 -0.66 -18.21 -26.73
C VAL A 19 -0.08 -17.87 -25.35
N GLY A 20 -0.91 -17.30 -24.46
CA GLY A 20 -0.50 -16.84 -23.13
C GLY A 20 0.43 -15.63 -23.17
N GLY A 21 0.77 -15.13 -21.99
CA GLY A 21 1.57 -13.91 -21.81
C GLY A 21 2.95 -13.96 -22.45
N LYS A 22 3.76 -14.94 -22.06
CA LYS A 22 5.12 -15.16 -22.61
C LYS A 22 5.12 -15.35 -24.13
N GLY A 23 4.13 -16.07 -24.64
CA GLY A 23 3.99 -16.33 -26.08
C GLY A 23 3.78 -15.03 -26.86
N VAL A 24 2.83 -14.18 -26.43
CA VAL A 24 2.61 -12.87 -27.07
C VAL A 24 3.86 -12.00 -27.00
N ASN A 25 4.52 -11.93 -25.84
CA ASN A 25 5.71 -11.10 -25.68
C ASN A 25 6.87 -11.57 -26.59
N LEU A 26 7.07 -12.88 -26.77
CA LEU A 26 8.03 -13.41 -27.74
C LEU A 26 7.66 -13.09 -29.18
N GLY A 27 6.37 -13.19 -29.52
CA GLY A 27 5.86 -12.81 -30.84
C GLY A 27 6.15 -11.34 -31.15
N GLU A 28 5.87 -10.44 -30.21
CA GLU A 28 6.16 -9.00 -30.34
C GLU A 28 7.67 -8.72 -30.40
N LEU A 29 8.48 -9.35 -29.54
CA LEU A 29 9.95 -9.24 -29.58
C LEU A 29 10.52 -9.65 -30.95
N SER A 30 9.99 -10.73 -31.55
CA SER A 30 10.48 -11.26 -32.84
C SER A 30 10.29 -10.29 -34.01
N LYS A 31 9.41 -9.29 -33.86
CA LYS A 31 9.13 -8.25 -34.86
C LYS A 31 10.02 -7.02 -34.70
N ILE A 32 10.75 -6.89 -33.59
CA ILE A 32 11.60 -5.72 -33.34
C ILE A 32 12.87 -5.84 -34.20
N GLN A 33 13.02 -4.96 -35.18
CA GLN A 33 14.18 -4.96 -36.07
C GLN A 33 15.49 -4.81 -35.27
N GLY A 34 16.46 -5.71 -35.51
CA GLY A 34 17.77 -5.67 -34.87
C GLY A 34 17.83 -6.28 -33.46
N ILE A 35 16.75 -6.92 -33.01
CA ILE A 35 16.74 -7.78 -31.83
C ILE A 35 16.77 -9.24 -32.31
N GLN A 36 17.70 -10.03 -31.78
CA GLN A 36 17.78 -11.45 -32.10
C GLN A 36 16.92 -12.25 -31.12
N VAL A 37 15.89 -12.91 -31.62
CA VAL A 37 15.04 -13.82 -30.84
C VAL A 37 15.19 -15.22 -31.45
N PRO A 38 15.55 -16.25 -30.68
CA PRO A 38 15.62 -17.60 -31.21
C PRO A 38 14.27 -18.05 -31.79
N GLU A 39 14.32 -18.66 -32.98
CA GLU A 39 13.13 -19.13 -33.69
C GLU A 39 12.32 -20.12 -32.86
N GLY A 40 11.01 -20.12 -33.05
CA GLY A 40 10.12 -20.99 -32.29
C GLY A 40 8.65 -20.75 -32.59
N PHE A 41 7.83 -21.51 -31.89
CA PHE A 41 6.37 -21.51 -32.04
C PHE A 41 5.68 -21.77 -30.69
N CYS A 42 4.40 -21.44 -30.62
CA CYS A 42 3.53 -21.78 -29.49
C CYS A 42 2.50 -22.82 -29.91
N VAL A 43 2.41 -23.91 -29.13
CA VAL A 43 1.26 -24.80 -29.11
C VAL A 43 0.13 -24.09 -28.39
N THR A 44 -0.97 -23.82 -29.09
CA THR A 44 -2.01 -22.91 -28.60
C THR A 44 -2.89 -23.53 -27.52
N THR A 45 -3.62 -22.70 -26.79
CA THR A 45 -4.61 -23.16 -25.79
C THR A 45 -5.72 -24.02 -26.39
N VAL A 46 -5.99 -23.89 -27.70
CA VAL A 46 -6.95 -24.75 -28.43
C VAL A 46 -6.44 -26.19 -28.50
N ALA A 47 -5.13 -26.39 -28.67
CA ALA A 47 -4.55 -27.72 -28.64
C ALA A 47 -4.68 -28.35 -27.24
N TYR A 48 -4.45 -27.57 -26.18
CA TYR A 48 -4.68 -28.01 -24.80
C TYR A 48 -6.16 -28.36 -24.55
N GLN A 49 -7.09 -27.51 -25.00
CA GLN A 49 -8.53 -27.76 -24.88
C GLN A 49 -8.94 -29.08 -25.54
N LYS A 50 -8.47 -29.35 -26.77
CA LYS A 50 -8.75 -30.62 -27.45
C LYS A 50 -8.31 -31.86 -26.67
N VAL A 51 -7.19 -31.78 -25.95
CA VAL A 51 -6.64 -32.88 -25.13
C VAL A 51 -7.53 -33.17 -23.92
N ILE A 52 -8.14 -32.14 -23.33
CA ILE A 52 -8.95 -32.26 -22.09
C ILE A 52 -10.46 -32.39 -22.34
N GLU A 53 -10.97 -31.94 -23.49
CA GLU A 53 -12.40 -31.85 -23.79
C GLU A 53 -13.05 -33.24 -23.85
N GLN A 54 -12.32 -34.26 -24.31
CA GLN A 54 -12.82 -35.64 -24.41
C GLN A 54 -12.59 -36.48 -23.16
N ASN A 55 -12.05 -35.91 -22.07
CA ASN A 55 -11.69 -36.65 -20.87
C ASN A 55 -12.66 -36.37 -19.71
N GLU A 56 -13.73 -37.17 -19.62
CA GLU A 56 -14.76 -37.05 -18.57
C GLU A 56 -14.19 -37.17 -17.15
N THR A 57 -13.16 -38.01 -16.96
CA THR A 57 -12.50 -38.19 -15.66
C THR A 57 -11.74 -36.93 -15.24
N PHE A 58 -11.09 -36.25 -16.18
CA PHE A 58 -10.43 -34.97 -15.92
C PHE A 58 -11.45 -33.91 -15.50
N GLN A 59 -12.57 -33.78 -16.21
CA GLN A 59 -13.61 -32.80 -15.89
C GLN A 59 -14.22 -33.05 -14.50
N ALA A 60 -14.52 -34.31 -14.17
CA ALA A 60 -15.03 -34.67 -12.85
C ALA A 60 -14.05 -34.34 -11.71
N LEU A 61 -12.75 -34.56 -11.91
CA LEU A 61 -11.72 -34.18 -10.93
C LEU A 61 -11.57 -32.66 -10.82
N LEU A 62 -11.70 -31.93 -11.92
CA LEU A 62 -11.65 -30.47 -11.93
C LEU A 62 -12.85 -29.87 -11.19
N ASP A 63 -14.05 -30.42 -11.38
CA ASP A 63 -15.26 -30.04 -10.65
C ASP A 63 -15.11 -30.26 -9.14
N GLN A 64 -14.55 -31.41 -8.74
CA GLN A 64 -14.23 -31.69 -7.32
C GLN A 64 -13.24 -30.67 -6.77
N LEU A 65 -12.21 -30.31 -7.56
CA LEU A 65 -11.20 -29.34 -7.15
C LEU A 65 -11.80 -27.95 -6.90
N THR A 66 -12.76 -27.52 -7.73
CA THR A 66 -13.45 -26.21 -7.60
C THR A 66 -14.28 -26.11 -6.32
N LEU A 67 -14.69 -27.22 -5.72
CA LEU A 67 -15.47 -27.24 -4.47
C LEU A 67 -14.59 -27.17 -3.20
N LEU A 68 -13.27 -27.38 -3.33
CA LEU A 68 -12.34 -27.36 -2.20
C LEU A 68 -11.92 -25.95 -1.82
N LYS A 69 -11.46 -25.79 -0.58
CA LYS A 69 -10.86 -24.55 -0.08
C LYS A 69 -9.35 -24.69 0.13
N VAL A 70 -8.67 -23.56 0.34
CA VAL A 70 -7.21 -23.49 0.49
C VAL A 70 -6.73 -24.30 1.71
N GLU A 71 -7.60 -24.46 2.71
CA GLU A 71 -7.33 -25.21 3.93
C GLU A 71 -7.29 -26.73 3.70
N ASP A 72 -7.93 -27.24 2.63
CA ASP A 72 -8.07 -28.67 2.31
C ASP A 72 -6.83 -29.26 1.61
N ARG A 73 -5.62 -28.92 2.10
CA ARG A 73 -4.34 -29.14 1.39
C ARG A 73 -4.08 -30.59 0.96
N GLU A 74 -4.43 -31.57 1.81
CA GLU A 74 -4.21 -32.99 1.48
C GLU A 74 -5.08 -33.44 0.29
N GLN A 75 -6.35 -33.04 0.29
CA GLN A 75 -7.30 -33.38 -0.77
C GLN A 75 -6.94 -32.67 -2.07
N VAL A 76 -6.55 -31.39 -1.99
CA VAL A 76 -6.02 -30.62 -3.12
C VAL A 76 -4.82 -31.35 -3.73
N GLY A 77 -3.86 -31.78 -2.91
CA GLY A 77 -2.68 -32.52 -3.38
C GLY A 77 -3.02 -33.87 -4.02
N GLU A 78 -4.01 -34.60 -3.49
CA GLU A 78 -4.45 -35.87 -4.07
C GLU A 78 -5.11 -35.69 -5.44
N ILE A 79 -6.08 -34.78 -5.56
CA ILE A 79 -6.78 -34.50 -6.82
C ILE A 79 -5.79 -33.96 -7.85
N SER A 80 -4.92 -33.03 -7.46
CA SER A 80 -3.87 -32.46 -8.31
C SER A 80 -2.94 -33.54 -8.88
N ARG A 81 -2.55 -34.52 -8.05
CA ARG A 81 -1.75 -35.66 -8.50
C ARG A 81 -2.48 -36.54 -9.51
N LYS A 82 -3.77 -36.84 -9.28
CA LYS A 82 -4.59 -37.64 -10.22
C LYS A 82 -4.74 -36.92 -11.57
N ILE A 83 -5.02 -35.62 -11.55
CA ILE A 83 -5.11 -34.80 -12.76
C ILE A 83 -3.78 -34.83 -13.55
N ARG A 84 -2.65 -34.64 -12.87
CA ARG A 84 -1.32 -34.72 -13.51
C ARG A 84 -1.04 -36.08 -14.14
N GLN A 85 -1.39 -37.17 -13.45
CA GLN A 85 -1.23 -38.52 -14.01
C GLN A 85 -2.07 -38.75 -15.26
N ILE A 86 -3.27 -38.17 -15.33
CA ILE A 86 -4.11 -38.21 -16.53
C ILE A 86 -3.42 -37.45 -17.66
N LEU A 87 -3.04 -36.19 -17.44
CA LEU A 87 -2.41 -35.35 -18.48
C LEU A 87 -1.11 -35.95 -19.03
N MET A 88 -0.36 -36.68 -18.20
CA MET A 88 0.85 -37.40 -18.61
C MET A 88 0.59 -38.67 -19.44
N LYS A 89 -0.62 -39.25 -19.35
CA LYS A 89 -1.02 -40.48 -20.06
C LYS A 89 -1.88 -40.23 -21.29
N VAL A 90 -2.53 -39.08 -21.38
CA VAL A 90 -3.36 -38.74 -22.55
C VAL A 90 -2.46 -38.62 -23.78
N GLU A 91 -2.83 -39.32 -24.85
CA GLU A 91 -2.17 -39.20 -26.14
C GLU A 91 -2.53 -37.85 -26.79
N ILE A 92 -1.51 -37.15 -27.30
CA ILE A 92 -1.72 -35.89 -28.02
C ILE A 92 -2.45 -36.20 -29.34
N PRO A 93 -3.58 -35.52 -29.64
CA PRO A 93 -4.29 -35.70 -30.90
C PRO A 93 -3.39 -35.61 -32.13
N SER A 94 -3.63 -36.47 -33.12
CA SER A 94 -2.74 -36.62 -34.29
C SER A 94 -2.59 -35.35 -35.12
N ASP A 95 -3.62 -34.50 -35.16
CA ASP A 95 -3.59 -33.20 -35.82
C ASP A 95 -2.70 -32.19 -35.08
N VAL A 96 -2.72 -32.18 -33.74
CA VAL A 96 -1.80 -31.38 -32.91
C VAL A 96 -0.37 -31.87 -33.07
N ALA A 97 -0.15 -33.19 -32.97
CA ALA A 97 1.18 -33.78 -33.14
C ALA A 97 1.75 -33.49 -34.53
N PHE A 98 0.93 -33.62 -35.58
CA PHE A 98 1.32 -33.29 -36.95
C PHE A 98 1.72 -31.81 -37.08
N ALA A 99 0.91 -30.89 -36.54
CA ALA A 99 1.21 -29.46 -36.57
C ALA A 99 2.54 -29.12 -35.88
N VAL A 100 2.82 -29.74 -34.72
CA VAL A 100 4.10 -29.59 -34.01
C VAL A 100 5.26 -30.12 -34.86
N THR A 101 5.14 -31.34 -35.40
CA THR A 101 6.20 -31.93 -36.23
C THR A 101 6.45 -31.15 -37.52
N HIS A 102 5.42 -30.53 -38.09
CA HIS A 102 5.55 -29.68 -39.27
C HIS A 102 6.44 -28.46 -38.99
N TYR A 103 6.29 -27.78 -37.86
CA TYR A 103 7.20 -26.68 -37.52
C TYR A 103 8.60 -27.18 -37.19
N LEU A 104 8.74 -28.31 -36.50
CA LEU A 104 10.04 -28.91 -36.20
C LEU A 104 10.82 -29.30 -37.45
N SER A 105 10.15 -29.81 -38.50
CA SER A 105 10.83 -30.14 -39.76
C SER A 105 11.39 -28.91 -40.48
N HIS A 106 10.77 -27.73 -40.28
CA HIS A 106 11.27 -26.46 -40.84
C HIS A 106 12.42 -25.88 -40.01
N PHE A 107 12.39 -26.03 -38.68
CA PHE A 107 13.40 -25.48 -37.79
C PHE A 107 14.58 -26.43 -37.49
N GLY A 108 14.48 -27.71 -37.89
CA GLY A 108 15.50 -28.74 -37.80
C GLY A 108 15.25 -29.76 -36.67
N GLU A 109 14.92 -31.00 -37.04
CA GLU A 109 14.52 -32.06 -36.09
C GLU A 109 15.65 -32.53 -35.15
N ASP A 110 16.91 -32.39 -35.59
CA ASP A 110 18.09 -32.78 -34.82
C ASP A 110 18.58 -31.66 -33.86
N HIS A 111 17.94 -30.49 -33.88
CA HIS A 111 18.28 -29.40 -32.97
C HIS A 111 17.69 -29.62 -31.58
N ALA A 112 18.32 -28.95 -30.61
CA ALA A 112 17.79 -28.84 -29.26
C ALA A 112 16.77 -27.70 -29.14
N TYR A 113 15.76 -27.90 -28.30
CA TYR A 113 14.69 -26.94 -28.02
C TYR A 113 14.50 -26.73 -26.51
N ALA A 114 14.07 -25.53 -26.14
CA ALA A 114 13.49 -25.21 -24.85
C ALA A 114 11.97 -25.32 -24.94
N VAL A 115 11.37 -26.09 -24.02
CA VAL A 115 9.91 -26.29 -23.91
C VAL A 115 9.44 -25.57 -22.65
N ARG A 116 8.71 -24.46 -22.83
CA ARG A 116 8.34 -23.52 -21.76
C ARG A 116 6.84 -23.36 -21.67
N SER A 117 6.29 -23.31 -20.47
CA SER A 117 4.88 -23.01 -20.26
C SER A 117 4.57 -21.50 -20.41
N SER A 118 3.40 -21.19 -20.96
CA SER A 118 2.86 -19.83 -21.13
C SER A 118 1.37 -19.83 -20.77
N ALA A 119 1.01 -19.38 -19.57
CA ALA A 119 -0.39 -19.34 -19.14
C ALA A 119 -1.13 -18.10 -19.62
N THR A 120 -2.44 -18.25 -19.84
CA THR A 120 -3.34 -17.13 -20.20
C THR A 120 -3.61 -16.16 -19.06
N ALA A 121 -3.31 -16.55 -17.82
CA ALA A 121 -3.45 -15.70 -16.65
C ALA A 121 -2.08 -15.14 -16.17
N GLU A 122 -0.99 -15.45 -16.87
CA GLU A 122 0.39 -15.16 -16.45
C GLU A 122 0.76 -13.67 -16.45
N ASP A 123 0.14 -12.90 -17.35
CA ASP A 123 0.38 -11.46 -17.54
C ASP A 123 -0.87 -10.60 -17.22
N LEU A 124 -1.82 -11.12 -16.43
CA LEU A 124 -2.85 -10.25 -15.87
C LEU A 124 -2.15 -9.20 -14.99
N PRO A 125 -2.50 -7.90 -15.08
CA PRO A 125 -1.78 -6.83 -14.39
C PRO A 125 -1.60 -7.06 -12.88
N HIS A 126 -2.51 -7.84 -12.28
CA HIS A 126 -2.58 -8.16 -10.86
C HIS A 126 -2.12 -9.58 -10.51
N ALA A 127 -1.67 -10.43 -11.43
CA ALA A 127 -1.22 -11.79 -11.12
C ALA A 127 0.09 -12.14 -11.83
N SER A 128 1.06 -12.64 -11.08
CA SER A 128 2.32 -13.14 -11.63
C SER A 128 2.38 -14.65 -11.39
N PHE A 129 2.24 -15.44 -12.45
CA PHE A 129 2.50 -16.89 -12.39
C PHE A 129 4.00 -17.20 -12.48
N ALA A 130 4.86 -16.20 -12.28
CA ALA A 130 6.32 -16.34 -12.35
C ALA A 130 6.82 -17.46 -11.41
N GLY A 131 7.58 -18.39 -12.00
CA GLY A 131 8.19 -19.50 -11.28
C GLY A 131 7.21 -20.54 -10.71
N GLN A 132 5.95 -20.54 -11.16
CA GLN A 132 4.92 -21.50 -10.73
C GLN A 132 4.79 -22.71 -11.66
N GLN A 133 5.37 -22.65 -12.86
CA GLN A 133 5.20 -23.64 -13.91
C GLN A 133 6.55 -24.09 -14.46
N ASP A 134 6.58 -25.29 -15.04
CA ASP A 134 7.82 -25.94 -15.42
C ASP A 134 8.35 -25.42 -16.77
N THR A 135 9.68 -25.33 -16.86
CA THR A 135 10.42 -25.09 -18.09
C THR A 135 11.48 -26.17 -18.23
N TYR A 136 11.62 -26.72 -19.43
CA TYR A 136 12.54 -27.81 -19.73
C TYR A 136 13.52 -27.36 -20.82
N LEU A 137 14.81 -27.44 -20.54
CA LEU A 137 15.86 -26.99 -21.45
C LEU A 137 16.57 -28.15 -22.15
N ASN A 138 17.10 -27.88 -23.35
CA ASN A 138 17.90 -28.81 -24.15
C ASN A 138 17.19 -30.15 -24.45
N ILE A 139 15.97 -30.09 -24.95
CA ILE A 139 15.16 -31.25 -25.37
C ILE A 139 15.41 -31.53 -26.86
N ILE A 140 15.74 -32.77 -27.19
CA ILE A 140 16.09 -33.21 -28.55
C ILE A 140 15.15 -34.33 -28.98
N GLY A 141 14.66 -34.27 -30.22
CA GLY A 141 13.81 -35.29 -30.83
C GLY A 141 12.31 -35.08 -30.62
N LYS A 142 11.52 -35.42 -31.64
CA LYS A 142 10.08 -35.15 -31.70
C LYS A 142 9.28 -35.81 -30.56
N GLU A 143 9.58 -37.07 -30.22
CA GLU A 143 8.88 -37.79 -29.15
C GLU A 143 9.15 -37.14 -27.79
N ALA A 144 10.39 -36.71 -27.55
CA ALA A 144 10.75 -36.03 -26.31
C ALA A 144 10.07 -34.66 -26.22
N ILE A 145 9.99 -33.89 -27.31
CA ILE A 145 9.30 -32.60 -27.32
C ILE A 145 7.81 -32.77 -27.00
N LEU A 146 7.12 -33.71 -27.65
CA LEU A 146 5.71 -34.02 -27.37
C LEU A 146 5.49 -34.45 -25.91
N GLN A 147 6.39 -35.27 -25.36
CA GLN A 147 6.34 -35.66 -23.94
C GLN A 147 6.48 -34.45 -23.01
N HIS A 148 7.38 -33.52 -23.31
CA HIS A 148 7.59 -32.32 -22.48
C HIS A 148 6.45 -31.29 -22.63
N ILE A 149 5.76 -31.25 -23.77
CA ILE A 149 4.50 -30.49 -23.92
C ILE A 149 3.45 -31.01 -22.91
N SER A 150 3.27 -32.33 -22.81
CA SER A 150 2.37 -32.92 -21.79
C SER A 150 2.82 -32.62 -20.36
N LYS A 151 4.13 -32.62 -20.08
CA LYS A 151 4.66 -32.21 -18.77
C LYS A 151 4.34 -30.75 -18.45
N CYS A 152 4.48 -29.84 -19.42
CA CYS A 152 4.10 -28.45 -19.23
C CYS A 152 2.61 -28.33 -18.89
N TRP A 153 1.71 -29.00 -19.61
CA TRP A 153 0.28 -29.02 -19.27
C TRP A 153 0.02 -29.58 -17.86
N ALA A 154 0.71 -30.66 -17.49
CA ALA A 154 0.62 -31.23 -16.15
C ALA A 154 1.12 -30.24 -15.06
N SER A 155 2.11 -29.39 -15.36
CA SER A 155 2.64 -28.42 -14.40
C SER A 155 1.59 -27.41 -13.92
N LEU A 156 0.52 -27.18 -14.69
CA LEU A 156 -0.61 -26.34 -14.30
C LEU A 156 -1.33 -26.87 -13.05
N PHE A 157 -1.25 -28.18 -12.79
CA PHE A 157 -1.88 -28.86 -11.65
C PHE A 157 -0.86 -29.38 -10.64
N THR A 158 0.26 -28.68 -10.48
CA THR A 158 1.07 -28.85 -9.27
C THR A 158 0.35 -28.26 -8.07
N ASP A 159 0.58 -28.83 -6.89
CA ASP A 159 -0.03 -28.40 -5.64
C ASP A 159 0.19 -26.89 -5.41
N ARG A 160 1.41 -26.41 -5.72
CA ARG A 160 1.78 -24.99 -5.66
C ARG A 160 0.96 -24.12 -6.61
N ALA A 161 0.82 -24.51 -7.87
CA ALA A 161 0.08 -23.74 -8.87
C ALA A 161 -1.43 -23.69 -8.58
N VAL A 162 -2.01 -24.80 -8.07
CA VAL A 162 -3.41 -24.88 -7.68
C VAL A 162 -3.69 -23.99 -6.47
N ILE A 163 -2.91 -24.13 -5.40
CA ILE A 163 -3.05 -23.31 -4.18
C ILE A 163 -2.93 -21.82 -4.52
N TYR A 164 -1.95 -21.45 -5.36
CA TYR A 164 -1.79 -20.07 -5.81
C TYR A 164 -3.06 -19.54 -6.52
N ARG A 165 -3.68 -20.33 -7.40
CA ARG A 165 -4.94 -19.95 -8.06
C ARG A 165 -6.07 -19.78 -7.06
N MET A 166 -6.22 -20.70 -6.12
CA MET A 166 -7.26 -20.61 -5.08
C MET A 166 -7.08 -19.36 -4.22
N GLN A 167 -5.85 -19.06 -3.79
CA GLN A 167 -5.52 -17.86 -2.99
C GLN A 167 -5.81 -16.55 -3.73
N ASN A 168 -5.69 -16.53 -5.06
CA ASN A 168 -5.95 -15.37 -5.89
C ASN A 168 -7.35 -15.37 -6.52
N GLY A 169 -8.22 -16.32 -6.16
CA GLY A 169 -9.60 -16.41 -6.67
C GLY A 169 -9.71 -16.76 -8.16
N PHE A 170 -8.71 -17.43 -8.75
CA PHE A 170 -8.77 -17.86 -10.14
C PHE A 170 -9.54 -19.17 -10.29
N ASP A 171 -10.60 -19.15 -11.10
CA ASP A 171 -11.34 -20.34 -11.50
C ASP A 171 -10.44 -21.29 -12.31
N HIS A 172 -10.28 -22.51 -11.82
CA HIS A 172 -9.47 -23.55 -12.44
C HIS A 172 -9.96 -23.93 -13.84
N LYS A 173 -11.24 -23.72 -14.16
CA LYS A 173 -11.82 -24.00 -15.48
C LYS A 173 -11.46 -22.98 -16.55
N GLN A 174 -11.06 -21.77 -16.13
CA GLN A 174 -10.81 -20.64 -17.02
C GLN A 174 -9.31 -20.41 -17.31
N VAL A 175 -8.43 -21.23 -16.70
CA VAL A 175 -6.99 -21.13 -16.92
C VAL A 175 -6.55 -22.19 -17.93
N TYR A 176 -6.07 -21.70 -19.07
CA TYR A 176 -5.51 -22.54 -20.12
C TYR A 176 -4.00 -22.30 -20.23
N LEU A 177 -3.30 -23.31 -20.76
CA LEU A 177 -1.86 -23.27 -20.93
C LEU A 177 -1.46 -23.46 -22.39
N SER A 178 -0.72 -22.48 -22.91
CA SER A 178 0.04 -22.61 -24.15
C SER A 178 1.45 -23.10 -23.83
N VAL A 179 2.08 -23.81 -24.77
CA VAL A 179 3.46 -24.30 -24.63
C VAL A 179 4.33 -23.71 -25.72
N ILE A 180 5.39 -23.04 -25.33
CA ILE A 180 6.40 -22.46 -26.21
C ILE A 180 7.44 -23.53 -26.51
N VAL A 181 7.73 -23.74 -27.79
CA VAL A 181 8.84 -24.57 -28.26
C VAL A 181 9.80 -23.65 -29.01
N GLN A 182 10.91 -23.32 -28.37
CA GLN A 182 11.88 -22.34 -28.84
C GLN A 182 13.24 -23.01 -29.09
N ARG A 183 13.92 -22.66 -30.17
CA ARG A 183 15.25 -23.18 -30.49
C ARG A 183 16.21 -22.87 -29.34
N MET A 184 16.93 -23.90 -28.90
CA MET A 184 17.90 -23.76 -27.81
C MET A 184 19.13 -23.00 -28.30
N VAL A 185 19.61 -22.07 -27.48
CA VAL A 185 20.92 -21.43 -27.63
C VAL A 185 21.86 -21.97 -26.56
N PHE A 186 23.15 -22.08 -26.89
CA PHE A 186 24.19 -22.55 -25.97
C PHE A 186 25.14 -21.39 -25.61
N PRO A 187 24.77 -20.55 -24.64
CA PRO A 187 25.47 -19.32 -24.32
C PRO A 187 26.79 -19.52 -23.58
N GLN A 188 27.73 -18.60 -23.82
CA GLN A 188 28.87 -18.40 -22.92
C GLN A 188 28.43 -17.75 -21.60
N ALA A 189 27.49 -16.81 -21.68
CA ALA A 189 26.91 -16.10 -20.54
C ALA A 189 25.41 -15.85 -20.74
N SER A 190 24.66 -15.81 -19.67
CA SER A 190 23.24 -15.48 -19.70
C SER A 190 22.86 -14.72 -18.44
N GLY A 191 21.67 -14.12 -18.45
CA GLY A 191 21.27 -13.29 -17.34
C GLY A 191 19.92 -12.65 -17.49
N ILE A 192 19.68 -11.71 -16.59
CA ILE A 192 18.46 -10.92 -16.50
C ILE A 192 18.85 -9.45 -16.62
N LEU A 193 18.02 -8.67 -17.29
CA LEU A 193 18.15 -7.22 -17.40
C LEU A 193 16.84 -6.58 -16.99
N PHE A 194 16.91 -5.61 -16.08
CA PHE A 194 15.79 -4.75 -15.72
C PHE A 194 16.04 -3.36 -16.25
N THR A 195 15.12 -2.81 -17.06
CA THR A 195 15.26 -1.43 -17.58
C THR A 195 15.00 -0.36 -16.53
N ALA A 196 14.43 -0.73 -15.38
CA ALA A 196 14.37 0.10 -14.18
C ALA A 196 15.00 -0.64 -13.00
N ASP A 197 15.65 0.08 -12.10
CA ASP A 197 16.31 -0.53 -10.96
C ASP A 197 15.28 -1.20 -10.03
N PRO A 198 15.39 -2.52 -9.76
CA PRO A 198 14.35 -3.26 -9.02
C PRO A 198 14.29 -2.89 -7.54
N ILE A 199 15.30 -2.17 -7.02
CA ILE A 199 15.40 -1.74 -5.62
C ILE A 199 14.85 -0.33 -5.45
N THR A 200 15.42 0.63 -6.18
CA THR A 200 15.05 2.05 -6.05
C THR A 200 13.86 2.43 -6.92
N SER A 201 13.42 1.57 -7.84
CA SER A 201 12.43 1.88 -8.88
C SER A 201 12.82 2.99 -9.86
N ASN A 202 14.09 3.45 -9.83
CA ASN A 202 14.60 4.47 -10.73
C ASN A 202 14.57 3.95 -12.19
N ARG A 203 13.75 4.59 -13.03
CA ARG A 203 13.56 4.19 -14.43
C ARG A 203 14.70 4.59 -15.34
N LYS A 204 15.56 5.54 -14.94
CA LYS A 204 16.77 5.90 -15.70
C LYS A 204 17.97 5.01 -15.37
N LEU A 205 17.91 4.25 -14.29
CA LEU A 205 18.95 3.31 -13.87
C LEU A 205 18.60 1.89 -14.33
N LEU A 206 19.39 1.34 -15.24
CA LEU A 206 19.24 -0.02 -15.75
C LEU A 206 20.14 -0.97 -14.95
N SER A 207 19.63 -2.15 -14.59
CA SER A 207 20.38 -3.18 -13.86
C SER A 207 20.52 -4.45 -14.67
N ILE A 208 21.70 -5.05 -14.68
CA ILE A 208 22.02 -6.28 -15.40
C ILE A 208 22.63 -7.27 -14.43
N ASP A 209 22.02 -8.44 -14.31
CA ASP A 209 22.61 -9.59 -13.62
C ASP A 209 23.11 -10.60 -14.64
N ALA A 210 24.37 -11.02 -14.52
CA ALA A 210 25.03 -11.89 -15.49
C ALA A 210 25.78 -13.05 -14.82
N SER A 211 25.64 -14.25 -15.36
CA SER A 211 26.41 -15.43 -14.97
C SER A 211 26.87 -16.26 -16.19
N PHE A 212 27.75 -17.23 -15.96
CA PHE A 212 28.25 -18.11 -17.02
C PHE A 212 27.29 -19.26 -17.31
N GLY A 213 27.25 -19.69 -18.57
CA GLY A 213 26.40 -20.80 -19.02
C GLY A 213 24.92 -20.43 -19.11
N LEU A 214 24.05 -21.41 -18.87
CA LEU A 214 22.59 -21.32 -19.02
C LEU A 214 21.90 -20.57 -17.86
N GLY A 215 20.84 -19.83 -18.19
CA GLY A 215 20.13 -18.94 -17.26
C GLY A 215 19.30 -19.65 -16.19
N GLU A 216 19.03 -20.96 -16.37
CA GLU A 216 18.33 -21.81 -15.39
C GLU A 216 18.95 -21.73 -14.00
N ALA A 217 20.28 -21.63 -13.93
CA ALA A 217 21.03 -21.55 -12.69
C ALA A 217 20.71 -20.27 -11.89
N LEU A 218 20.51 -19.16 -12.60
CA LEU A 218 20.23 -17.85 -12.02
C LEU A 218 18.79 -17.78 -11.51
N VAL A 219 17.84 -18.26 -12.33
CA VAL A 219 16.41 -18.27 -11.99
C VAL A 219 16.10 -19.23 -10.82
N SER A 220 16.84 -20.33 -10.70
CA SER A 220 16.72 -21.29 -9.60
C SER A 220 17.44 -20.86 -8.30
N GLY A 221 18.16 -19.73 -8.32
CA GLY A 221 18.90 -19.23 -7.15
C GLY A 221 20.10 -20.08 -6.73
N LEU A 222 20.59 -20.97 -7.61
CA LEU A 222 21.69 -21.89 -7.32
C LEU A 222 23.08 -21.26 -7.50
N VAL A 223 23.17 -20.15 -8.25
CA VAL A 223 24.43 -19.46 -8.54
C VAL A 223 24.33 -17.96 -8.22
N SER A 224 25.45 -17.39 -7.77
CA SER A 224 25.62 -15.94 -7.71
C SER A 224 25.86 -15.37 -9.12
N ALA A 225 25.50 -14.11 -9.34
CA ALA A 225 25.71 -13.40 -10.60
C ALA A 225 26.46 -12.08 -10.36
N ASP A 226 27.19 -11.63 -11.38
CA ASP A 226 27.69 -10.26 -11.41
C ASP A 226 26.52 -9.31 -11.59
N SER A 227 26.59 -8.14 -10.97
CA SER A 227 25.57 -7.10 -11.10
C SER A 227 26.18 -5.82 -11.62
N TYR A 228 25.62 -5.30 -12.71
CA TYR A 228 26.07 -4.08 -13.38
C TYR A 228 24.95 -3.06 -13.38
N LYS A 229 25.28 -1.79 -13.11
CA LYS A 229 24.33 -0.69 -13.23
C LYS A 229 24.77 0.29 -14.30
N VAL A 230 23.83 0.66 -15.17
CA VAL A 230 24.05 1.56 -16.30
C VAL A 230 23.06 2.72 -16.24
N GLN A 231 23.56 3.94 -16.37
CA GLN A 231 22.76 5.16 -16.42
C GLN A 231 23.35 6.07 -17.51
N GLU A 232 22.51 6.61 -18.39
CA GLU A 232 22.94 7.51 -19.48
C GLU A 232 24.14 6.95 -20.29
N GLU A 233 24.06 5.68 -20.71
CA GLU A 233 25.12 5.00 -21.47
C GLU A 233 26.48 4.88 -20.75
N LYS A 234 26.51 5.08 -19.44
CA LYS A 234 27.72 4.93 -18.60
C LYS A 234 27.50 3.86 -17.55
N ILE A 235 28.53 3.04 -17.31
CA ILE A 235 28.52 2.08 -16.22
C ILE A 235 28.80 2.83 -14.91
N VAL A 236 27.79 2.90 -14.03
CA VAL A 236 27.88 3.63 -12.76
C VAL A 236 28.24 2.71 -11.59
N ASN A 237 28.00 1.40 -11.71
CA ASN A 237 28.41 0.42 -10.70
C ASN A 237 28.70 -0.95 -11.32
N LYS A 238 29.67 -1.67 -10.74
CA LYS A 238 29.94 -3.08 -11.03
C LYS A 238 30.19 -3.83 -9.74
N MET A 239 29.48 -4.93 -9.54
CA MET A 239 29.69 -5.87 -8.45
C MET A 239 30.04 -7.23 -9.05
N ILE A 240 31.26 -7.70 -8.79
CA ILE A 240 31.73 -9.00 -9.28
C ILE A 240 31.52 -10.06 -8.21
N ALA A 241 30.64 -11.02 -8.47
CA ALA A 241 30.33 -12.10 -7.56
C ALA A 241 31.26 -13.30 -7.78
N THR A 242 31.45 -14.09 -6.71
CA THR A 242 32.19 -15.36 -6.79
C THR A 242 31.27 -16.46 -7.34
N LYS A 243 31.39 -16.74 -8.63
CA LYS A 243 30.57 -17.71 -9.38
C LYS A 243 31.19 -19.10 -9.24
N LYS A 244 30.68 -19.94 -8.34
CA LYS A 244 31.26 -21.26 -8.05
C LYS A 244 30.89 -22.33 -9.08
N LEU A 245 29.76 -22.17 -9.76
CA LEU A 245 29.16 -23.20 -10.60
C LEU A 245 28.47 -22.54 -11.80
N ALA A 246 28.41 -23.26 -12.92
CA ALA A 246 27.66 -22.89 -14.12
C ALA A 246 26.89 -24.11 -14.65
N ILE A 247 25.79 -23.87 -15.36
CA ILE A 247 25.01 -24.93 -16.00
C ILE A 247 25.25 -24.92 -17.51
N TYR A 248 25.52 -26.09 -18.09
CA TYR A 248 25.74 -26.27 -19.52
C TYR A 248 24.80 -27.34 -20.08
N GLY A 249 24.51 -27.26 -21.38
CA GLY A 249 23.73 -28.30 -22.07
C GLY A 249 24.60 -29.52 -22.42
N ARG A 250 24.06 -30.72 -22.25
CA ARG A 250 24.69 -31.98 -22.70
C ARG A 250 24.46 -32.24 -24.18
N LYS A 251 25.35 -33.00 -24.81
CA LYS A 251 25.22 -33.32 -26.25
C LYS A 251 24.03 -34.25 -26.53
N GLU A 252 23.72 -35.13 -25.60
CA GLU A 252 22.63 -36.11 -25.66
C GLU A 252 21.27 -35.57 -25.18
N GLY A 253 21.20 -34.29 -24.82
CA GLY A 253 20.01 -33.64 -24.24
C GLY A 253 20.07 -33.50 -22.71
N GLY A 254 19.34 -32.52 -22.19
CA GLY A 254 19.33 -32.14 -20.77
C GLY A 254 20.49 -31.22 -20.37
N THR A 255 20.57 -30.89 -19.08
CA THR A 255 21.53 -29.92 -18.54
C THR A 255 22.41 -30.54 -17.46
N GLU A 256 23.59 -29.94 -17.25
CA GLU A 256 24.51 -30.34 -16.19
C GLU A 256 25.18 -29.16 -15.49
N ALA A 257 25.30 -29.30 -14.18
CA ALA A 257 26.00 -28.38 -13.31
C ALA A 257 27.50 -28.72 -13.30
N GLN A 258 28.35 -27.77 -13.68
CA GLN A 258 29.80 -27.89 -13.67
C GLN A 258 30.46 -26.85 -12.75
N PRO A 259 31.38 -27.25 -11.85
CA PRO A 259 32.11 -26.30 -11.02
C PRO A 259 33.08 -25.46 -11.87
N LEU A 260 33.12 -24.16 -11.59
CA LEU A 260 34.02 -23.24 -12.28
C LEU A 260 35.41 -23.26 -11.64
N GLY A 261 36.47 -23.21 -12.46
CA GLY A 261 37.85 -23.18 -11.97
C GLY A 261 38.15 -21.91 -11.15
N PRO A 262 39.04 -21.95 -10.14
CA PRO A 262 39.25 -20.84 -9.20
C PRO A 262 39.54 -19.48 -9.83
N GLY A 263 40.25 -19.45 -10.97
CA GLY A 263 40.53 -18.23 -11.72
C GLY A 263 39.30 -17.63 -12.41
N GLN A 264 38.37 -18.47 -12.86
CA GLN A 264 37.16 -18.04 -13.58
C GLN A 264 36.05 -17.56 -12.63
N GLN A 265 36.05 -18.02 -11.37
CA GLN A 265 35.00 -17.65 -10.41
C GLN A 265 34.93 -16.16 -10.11
N LYS A 266 36.05 -15.44 -10.23
CA LYS A 266 36.18 -14.00 -9.96
C LYS A 266 36.31 -13.16 -11.22
N THR A 267 36.19 -13.77 -12.40
CA THR A 267 36.23 -13.04 -13.67
C THR A 267 34.89 -12.33 -13.88
N GLN A 268 34.96 -11.10 -14.39
CA GLN A 268 33.79 -10.36 -14.85
C GLN A 268 33.13 -11.10 -16.02
N THR A 269 31.83 -11.38 -15.93
CA THR A 269 31.12 -12.19 -16.93
C THR A 269 30.97 -11.51 -18.28
N LEU A 270 30.71 -10.20 -18.31
CA LEU A 270 30.56 -9.41 -19.53
C LEU A 270 31.63 -8.34 -19.62
N THR A 271 32.18 -8.07 -20.80
CA THR A 271 33.04 -6.90 -21.00
C THR A 271 32.25 -5.60 -20.88
N ASP A 272 32.94 -4.48 -20.62
CA ASP A 272 32.28 -3.17 -20.52
C ASP A 272 31.53 -2.77 -21.79
N GLN A 273 32.08 -3.11 -22.96
CA GLN A 273 31.41 -2.87 -24.24
C GLN A 273 30.13 -3.70 -24.38
N GLN A 274 30.17 -4.98 -23.98
CA GLN A 274 29.00 -5.86 -23.98
C GLN A 274 27.93 -5.37 -23.00
N ILE A 275 28.31 -4.84 -21.82
CA ILE A 275 27.37 -4.25 -20.85
C ILE A 275 26.61 -3.08 -21.48
N LEU A 276 27.31 -2.15 -22.13
CA LEU A 276 26.69 -0.99 -22.77
C LEU A 276 25.82 -1.38 -23.97
N GLN A 277 26.28 -2.34 -24.78
CA GLN A 277 25.51 -2.89 -25.90
C GLN A 277 24.20 -3.51 -25.41
N LEU A 278 24.26 -4.33 -24.36
CA LEU A 278 23.08 -4.97 -23.78
C LEU A 278 22.12 -3.95 -23.15
N ALA A 279 22.65 -2.91 -22.49
CA ALA A 279 21.83 -1.82 -21.97
C ALA A 279 21.07 -1.08 -23.08
N SER A 280 21.73 -0.81 -24.21
CA SER A 280 21.09 -0.20 -25.40
C SER A 280 19.98 -1.09 -25.98
N ILE A 281 20.22 -2.41 -26.06
CA ILE A 281 19.21 -3.40 -26.46
C ILE A 281 18.00 -3.35 -25.51
N GLY A 282 18.24 -3.34 -24.19
CA GLY A 282 17.18 -3.25 -23.19
C GLY A 282 16.32 -1.98 -23.34
N ARG A 283 16.94 -0.81 -23.50
CA ARG A 283 16.24 0.46 -23.72
C ARG A 283 15.43 0.49 -25.01
N LYS A 284 15.92 -0.16 -26.07
CA LYS A 284 15.16 -0.30 -27.32
C LYS A 284 13.90 -1.15 -27.15
N ILE A 285 13.99 -2.24 -26.38
CA ILE A 285 12.85 -3.10 -26.07
C ILE A 285 11.83 -2.34 -25.20
N GLU A 286 12.29 -1.66 -24.15
CA GLU A 286 11.44 -0.81 -23.31
C GLU A 286 10.70 0.26 -24.13
N ALA A 287 11.40 0.95 -25.04
CA ALA A 287 10.79 1.95 -25.92
C ALA A 287 9.71 1.36 -26.84
N TYR A 288 9.89 0.12 -27.30
CA TYR A 288 8.90 -0.58 -28.12
C TYR A 288 7.64 -0.95 -27.32
N PHE A 289 7.80 -1.48 -26.10
CA PHE A 289 6.68 -1.86 -25.24
C PHE A 289 6.01 -0.66 -24.54
N GLY A 290 6.71 0.47 -24.42
CA GLY A 290 6.22 1.70 -23.78
C GLY A 290 6.22 1.66 -22.25
N CYS A 291 6.83 0.64 -21.64
CA CYS A 291 6.93 0.50 -20.18
C CYS A 291 8.18 -0.29 -19.78
N PRO A 292 8.69 -0.13 -18.54
CA PRO A 292 9.87 -0.85 -18.06
C PRO A 292 9.74 -2.37 -18.18
N GLN A 293 10.82 -3.03 -18.63
CA GLN A 293 10.85 -4.46 -18.93
C GLN A 293 11.86 -5.21 -18.06
N ASP A 294 11.50 -6.44 -17.72
CA ASP A 294 12.37 -7.50 -17.22
C ASP A 294 12.64 -8.47 -18.39
N ILE A 295 13.91 -8.60 -18.75
CA ILE A 295 14.38 -9.22 -19.99
C ILE A 295 15.37 -10.34 -19.67
N GLU A 296 15.09 -11.54 -20.16
CA GLU A 296 16.02 -12.66 -20.12
C GLU A 296 16.84 -12.69 -21.42
N TRP A 297 18.16 -12.82 -21.28
CA TRP A 297 19.09 -12.75 -22.41
C TRP A 297 20.17 -13.84 -22.35
N CYS A 298 20.74 -14.14 -23.52
CA CYS A 298 21.82 -15.09 -23.72
C CYS A 298 22.88 -14.47 -24.63
N LEU A 299 24.17 -14.68 -24.33
CA LEU A 299 25.30 -14.25 -25.15
C LEU A 299 25.91 -15.48 -25.82
N VAL A 300 25.90 -15.50 -27.16
CA VAL A 300 26.49 -16.54 -28.00
C VAL A 300 27.36 -15.86 -29.05
N ASP A 301 28.65 -16.15 -29.05
CA ASP A 301 29.62 -15.66 -30.04
C ASP A 301 29.54 -14.13 -30.22
N ASP A 302 29.62 -13.42 -29.10
CA ASP A 302 29.49 -11.96 -28.98
C ASP A 302 28.14 -11.38 -29.45
N THR A 303 27.14 -12.24 -29.70
CA THR A 303 25.80 -11.85 -30.12
C THR A 303 24.77 -12.12 -29.03
N PHE A 304 24.05 -11.06 -28.62
CA PHE A 304 22.96 -11.17 -27.66
C PHE A 304 21.68 -11.69 -28.31
N HIS A 305 21.09 -12.70 -27.69
CA HIS A 305 19.79 -13.27 -28.02
C HIS A 305 18.83 -13.01 -26.86
N ILE A 306 17.64 -12.50 -27.17
CA ILE A 306 16.59 -12.24 -26.18
C ILE A 306 15.63 -13.42 -26.16
N VAL A 307 15.49 -14.02 -24.98
CA VAL A 307 14.72 -15.26 -24.80
C VAL A 307 13.41 -15.02 -24.05
N GLN A 308 13.24 -13.86 -23.41
CA GLN A 308 11.97 -13.45 -22.79
C GLN A 308 11.98 -11.94 -22.55
N SER A 309 10.81 -11.30 -22.57
CA SER A 309 10.58 -9.95 -22.04
C SER A 309 9.22 -9.91 -21.36
N ARG A 310 9.10 -9.20 -20.25
CA ARG A 310 7.85 -8.97 -19.54
C ARG A 310 7.83 -7.59 -18.87
N PRO A 311 6.67 -6.94 -18.72
CA PRO A 311 6.58 -5.68 -18.01
C PRO A 311 6.90 -5.84 -16.52
N ILE A 312 7.59 -4.87 -15.92
CA ILE A 312 7.83 -4.83 -14.47
C ILE A 312 6.58 -4.32 -13.77
N THR A 313 5.87 -5.18 -13.04
CA THR A 313 4.59 -4.87 -12.38
C THR A 313 4.72 -4.39 -10.94
N THR A 314 5.92 -4.40 -10.37
CA THR A 314 6.20 -4.01 -8.97
C THR A 314 6.51 -2.53 -8.80
N LEU A 315 6.71 -1.78 -9.88
CA LEU A 315 7.09 -0.37 -9.81
C LEU A 315 5.90 0.49 -9.39
N PHE A 316 6.13 1.38 -8.42
CA PHE A 316 5.15 2.42 -8.10
C PHE A 316 5.02 3.38 -9.29
N PRO A 317 3.80 3.74 -9.74
CA PRO A 317 3.60 4.67 -10.85
C PRO A 317 4.07 6.08 -10.50
N ILE A 318 4.54 6.84 -11.50
CA ILE A 318 5.04 8.20 -11.30
C ILE A 318 3.86 9.19 -11.25
N PRO A 319 3.86 10.17 -10.34
CA PRO A 319 2.88 11.27 -10.36
C PRO A 319 2.88 12.02 -11.69
N GLU A 320 1.70 12.23 -12.27
CA GLU A 320 1.54 12.87 -13.59
C GLU A 320 2.04 14.33 -13.58
N VAL A 321 2.93 14.67 -14.53
CA VAL A 321 3.40 16.03 -14.80
C VAL A 321 3.41 16.28 -16.31
N ASN A 322 3.30 17.55 -16.71
CA ASN A 322 3.13 17.97 -18.10
C ASN A 322 4.42 18.51 -18.74
N ASP A 323 5.57 18.28 -18.12
CA ASP A 323 6.88 18.75 -18.57
C ASP A 323 7.93 17.63 -18.40
N GLN A 324 9.18 17.92 -18.77
CA GLN A 324 10.32 16.99 -18.69
C GLN A 324 11.33 17.39 -17.60
N GLU A 325 10.93 18.27 -16.68
CA GLU A 325 11.80 18.74 -15.61
C GLU A 325 11.96 17.68 -14.50
N ASN A 326 12.98 17.88 -13.67
CA ASN A 326 13.20 17.04 -12.50
C ASN A 326 12.26 17.47 -11.36
N HIS A 327 11.37 16.56 -10.96
CA HIS A 327 10.42 16.82 -9.89
C HIS A 327 10.65 15.92 -8.68
N VAL A 328 10.37 16.45 -7.50
CA VAL A 328 10.36 15.72 -6.23
C VAL A 328 8.98 15.83 -5.61
N PHE A 329 8.38 14.67 -5.37
CA PHE A 329 7.04 14.55 -4.83
C PHE A 329 7.08 13.96 -3.43
N ILE A 330 6.25 14.51 -2.54
CA ILE A 330 6.03 13.97 -1.19
C ILE A 330 4.62 13.38 -1.08
N SER A 331 4.51 12.28 -0.33
CA SER A 331 3.26 11.54 -0.17
C SER A 331 2.31 12.21 0.81
N VAL A 332 1.11 12.55 0.32
CA VAL A 332 0.01 13.03 1.18
C VAL A 332 -0.48 11.89 2.08
N GLY A 333 -0.45 10.64 1.60
CA GLY A 333 -0.87 9.49 2.38
C GLY A 333 -0.07 9.30 3.67
N HIS A 334 1.25 9.52 3.63
CA HIS A 334 2.09 9.47 4.84
C HIS A 334 1.77 10.61 5.80
N GLN A 335 1.48 11.81 5.30
CA GLN A 335 1.08 12.95 6.12
C GLN A 335 -0.31 12.75 6.75
N GLN A 336 -1.23 12.12 6.03
CA GLN A 336 -2.60 11.85 6.47
C GLN A 336 -2.74 10.54 7.26
N MET A 337 -1.66 9.77 7.38
CA MET A 337 -1.65 8.40 7.93
C MET A 337 -2.65 7.47 7.23
N MET A 338 -2.74 7.57 5.91
CA MET A 338 -3.62 6.73 5.09
C MET A 338 -2.89 6.38 3.81
N THR A 339 -2.23 5.22 3.81
CA THR A 339 -1.39 4.75 2.70
C THR A 339 -2.11 3.80 1.75
N ASP A 340 -3.32 3.39 2.09
CA ASP A 340 -4.18 2.59 1.22
C ASP A 340 -4.56 3.34 -0.06
N PRO A 341 -4.91 2.64 -1.15
CA PRO A 341 -5.41 3.29 -2.34
C PRO A 341 -6.81 3.85 -2.11
N ILE A 342 -7.04 5.04 -2.64
CA ILE A 342 -8.32 5.76 -2.61
C ILE A 342 -9.00 5.58 -3.97
N LYS A 343 -10.30 5.24 -3.96
CA LYS A 343 -11.07 5.06 -5.21
C LYS A 343 -11.26 6.41 -5.93
N PRO A 344 -11.50 6.43 -7.26
CA PRO A 344 -11.64 7.65 -8.05
C PRO A 344 -12.56 8.72 -7.46
N LEU A 345 -13.74 8.35 -6.96
CA LEU A 345 -14.67 9.31 -6.36
C LEU A 345 -14.10 9.93 -5.07
N GLY A 346 -13.47 9.11 -4.23
CA GLY A 346 -12.80 9.56 -3.00
C GLY A 346 -11.67 10.53 -3.29
N LEU A 347 -10.85 10.25 -4.32
CA LEU A 347 -9.81 11.17 -4.78
C LEU A 347 -10.39 12.50 -5.26
N SER A 348 -11.49 12.48 -6.01
CA SER A 348 -12.17 13.71 -6.46
C SER A 348 -12.58 14.59 -5.28
N PHE A 349 -13.21 14.04 -4.25
CA PHE A 349 -13.66 14.85 -3.10
C PHE A 349 -12.50 15.46 -2.31
N PHE A 350 -11.43 14.69 -2.11
CA PHE A 350 -10.24 15.21 -1.44
C PHE A 350 -9.61 16.36 -2.24
N LEU A 351 -9.45 16.18 -3.56
CA LEU A 351 -8.93 17.20 -4.49
C LEU A 351 -9.83 18.44 -4.57
N LEU A 352 -11.15 18.26 -4.57
CA LEU A 352 -12.11 19.35 -4.55
C LEU A 352 -12.04 20.14 -3.23
N THR A 353 -11.59 19.52 -2.13
CA THR A 353 -11.54 20.15 -0.80
C THR A 353 -10.22 20.87 -0.53
N THR A 354 -9.08 20.29 -0.93
CA THR A 354 -7.78 20.94 -0.72
C THR A 354 -7.58 22.16 -1.63
N PRO A 355 -6.94 23.25 -1.16
CA PRO A 355 -6.48 24.34 -2.01
C PRO A 355 -5.11 24.04 -2.65
N ALA A 356 -4.37 23.06 -2.10
CA ALA A 356 -3.03 22.73 -2.58
C ALA A 356 -3.10 21.90 -3.88
N PRO A 357 -2.28 22.24 -4.90
CA PRO A 357 -2.18 21.42 -6.10
C PRO A 357 -1.55 20.06 -5.74
N MET A 358 -2.22 18.98 -6.13
CA MET A 358 -1.77 17.61 -5.89
C MET A 358 -1.70 16.83 -7.20
N ARG A 359 -0.88 15.79 -7.21
CA ARG A 359 -0.73 14.81 -8.29
C ARG A 359 -1.23 13.46 -7.84
N LYS A 360 -1.80 12.68 -8.77
CA LYS A 360 -2.28 11.32 -8.51
C LYS A 360 -1.20 10.33 -8.97
N ALA A 361 -0.97 9.29 -8.18
CA ALA A 361 -0.20 8.11 -8.58
C ALA A 361 -0.62 6.90 -7.76
N GLY A 362 -0.94 5.79 -8.44
CA GLY A 362 -1.21 4.51 -7.78
C GLY A 362 -2.40 4.56 -6.83
N GLY A 363 -3.43 5.34 -7.15
CA GLY A 363 -4.57 5.58 -6.25
C GLY A 363 -4.26 6.45 -5.02
N ARG A 364 -3.10 7.13 -4.96
CA ARG A 364 -2.71 8.03 -3.85
C ARG A 364 -2.41 9.43 -4.37
N LEU A 365 -2.31 10.37 -3.42
CA LEU A 365 -2.02 11.78 -3.69
C LEU A 365 -0.61 12.17 -3.25
N PHE A 366 -0.01 13.05 -4.05
CA PHE A 366 1.34 13.58 -3.86
C PHE A 366 1.35 15.09 -4.04
N VAL A 367 2.26 15.78 -3.34
CA VAL A 367 2.54 17.21 -3.53
C VAL A 367 3.90 17.37 -4.16
N ASP A 368 3.98 18.17 -5.21
CA ASP A 368 5.23 18.56 -5.86
C ASP A 368 5.89 19.69 -5.05
N ILE A 369 7.10 19.43 -4.59
CA ILE A 369 7.88 20.36 -3.73
C ILE A 369 9.16 20.85 -4.42
N SER A 370 9.30 20.63 -5.72
CA SER A 370 10.54 20.90 -6.47
C SER A 370 10.96 22.37 -6.37
N GLN A 371 10.00 23.29 -6.52
CA GLN A 371 10.22 24.72 -6.37
C GLN A 371 10.61 25.12 -4.94
N GLN A 372 10.05 24.46 -3.93
CA GLN A 372 10.39 24.71 -2.52
C GLN A 372 11.81 24.22 -2.20
N LEU A 373 12.25 23.14 -2.83
CA LEU A 373 13.61 22.62 -2.71
C LEU A 373 14.65 23.47 -3.47
N ALA A 374 14.26 24.16 -4.54
CA ALA A 374 15.18 24.93 -5.37
C ALA A 374 15.77 26.18 -4.67
N SER A 375 15.00 26.86 -3.81
CA SER A 375 15.47 28.04 -3.06
C SER A 375 15.98 27.67 -1.65
N PRO A 376 17.15 28.15 -1.21
CA PRO A 376 17.70 27.85 0.13
C PRO A 376 16.76 28.23 1.29
N VAL A 377 16.05 29.35 1.17
CA VAL A 377 15.14 29.84 2.21
C VAL A 377 13.92 28.93 2.35
N SER A 378 13.22 28.66 1.24
CA SER A 378 12.06 27.76 1.26
C SER A 378 12.44 26.32 1.61
N ARG A 379 13.62 25.87 1.17
CA ARG A 379 14.18 24.55 1.50
C ARG A 379 14.35 24.40 3.01
N ASN A 380 14.96 25.38 3.68
CA ASN A 380 15.11 25.35 5.13
C ASN A 380 13.76 25.34 5.86
N ILE A 381 12.78 26.12 5.40
CA ILE A 381 11.42 26.13 5.97
C ILE A 381 10.78 24.74 5.83
N LEU A 382 10.83 24.15 4.63
CA LEU A 382 10.27 22.83 4.34
C LEU A 382 10.93 21.74 5.21
N LEU A 383 12.27 21.71 5.26
CA LEU A 383 13.01 20.70 6.03
C LEU A 383 12.77 20.83 7.54
N ASN A 384 12.60 22.05 8.05
CA ASN A 384 12.27 22.27 9.46
C ASN A 384 10.85 21.80 9.78
N ALA A 385 9.88 22.12 8.93
CA ALA A 385 8.51 21.63 9.06
C ALA A 385 8.46 20.09 9.00
N MET A 386 9.11 19.46 8.01
CA MET A 386 9.14 18.00 7.88
C MET A 386 9.88 17.34 9.04
N GLY A 387 10.96 17.93 9.56
CA GLY A 387 11.69 17.38 10.70
C GLY A 387 10.87 17.26 11.98
N GLN A 388 9.87 18.12 12.17
CA GLN A 388 8.95 18.05 13.30
C GLN A 388 7.84 17.01 13.12
N HIS A 389 7.53 16.63 11.88
CA HIS A 389 6.38 15.79 11.55
C HIS A 389 6.76 14.38 11.07
N ASP A 390 7.72 14.25 10.16
CA ASP A 390 8.21 12.98 9.59
C ASP A 390 9.74 13.06 9.34
N PRO A 391 10.55 12.59 10.31
CA PRO A 391 12.02 12.60 10.20
C PRO A 391 12.56 11.74 9.05
N LEU A 392 11.86 10.66 8.67
CA LEU A 392 12.28 9.80 7.55
C LEU A 392 12.11 10.55 6.23
N MET A 393 11.00 11.28 6.08
CA MET A 393 10.80 12.13 4.91
C MET A 393 11.83 13.25 4.86
N LYS A 394 12.16 13.89 6.00
CA LYS A 394 13.26 14.87 6.06
C LYS A 394 14.59 14.27 5.62
N ASP A 395 14.95 13.09 6.12
CA ASP A 395 16.22 12.42 5.77
C ASP A 395 16.26 12.06 4.28
N ALA A 396 15.16 11.53 3.73
CA ALA A 396 15.02 11.26 2.30
C ALA A 396 15.21 12.54 1.45
N LEU A 397 14.66 13.68 1.89
CA LEU A 397 14.85 14.97 1.22
C LEU A 397 16.29 15.49 1.37
N MET A 398 16.94 15.31 2.52
CA MET A 398 18.35 15.66 2.69
C MET A 398 19.24 14.86 1.75
N ASN A 399 19.01 13.55 1.61
CA ASN A 399 19.77 12.67 0.73
C ASN A 399 19.75 13.15 -0.74
N ILE A 400 18.59 13.59 -1.25
CA ILE A 400 18.52 14.10 -2.64
C ILE A 400 19.16 15.48 -2.80
N ILE A 401 19.07 16.34 -1.77
CA ILE A 401 19.71 17.66 -1.78
C ILE A 401 21.24 17.51 -1.77
N GLU A 402 21.77 16.62 -0.93
CA GLU A 402 23.20 16.34 -0.80
C GLU A 402 23.79 15.71 -2.08
N ARG A 403 22.99 14.94 -2.83
CA ARG A 403 23.39 14.38 -4.12
C ARG A 403 23.72 15.47 -5.14
N GLY A 404 23.04 16.62 -5.07
CA GLY A 404 23.33 17.84 -5.84
C GLY A 404 23.15 17.75 -7.36
N ASP A 405 22.72 16.59 -7.86
CA ASP A 405 22.61 16.25 -9.29
C ASP A 405 21.17 16.32 -9.83
N PHE A 406 20.17 16.41 -8.94
CA PHE A 406 18.75 16.30 -9.32
C PHE A 406 18.02 17.64 -9.35
N ILE A 407 18.05 18.39 -8.24
CA ILE A 407 17.42 19.72 -8.13
C ILE A 407 18.48 20.80 -8.33
N VAL A 408 18.31 21.61 -9.38
CA VAL A 408 19.15 22.78 -9.62
C VAL A 408 18.81 23.86 -8.60
N SER A 409 19.79 24.28 -7.80
CA SER A 409 19.61 25.39 -6.87
C SER A 409 19.53 26.71 -7.63
N LEU A 410 18.49 27.50 -7.37
CA LEU A 410 18.38 28.84 -7.93
C LEU A 410 19.38 29.77 -7.22
N PRO A 411 19.96 30.77 -7.91
CA PRO A 411 20.74 31.83 -7.27
C PRO A 411 19.91 32.50 -6.16
N ASP A 412 20.56 33.03 -5.12
CA ASP A 412 19.91 33.82 -4.07
C ASP A 412 19.32 35.11 -4.68
N ASP A 413 18.12 35.00 -5.25
CA ASP A 413 17.32 36.18 -5.55
C ASP A 413 16.83 36.74 -4.21
N ASN A 414 17.49 37.81 -3.77
CA ASN A 414 17.16 38.66 -2.62
C ASN A 414 15.77 39.35 -2.73
N LYS A 415 14.78 38.72 -3.37
CA LYS A 415 13.43 39.25 -3.59
C LYS A 415 12.35 38.19 -3.39
N ALA A 416 12.25 37.68 -2.17
CA ALA A 416 11.02 37.16 -1.59
C ALA A 416 11.07 37.42 -0.07
N PRO A 417 9.91 37.64 0.59
CA PRO A 417 9.85 38.39 1.84
C PRO A 417 10.63 37.70 2.96
N ASN A 418 11.38 38.52 3.69
CA ASN A 418 12.11 38.19 4.90
C ASN A 418 11.24 37.34 5.85
N PRO A 419 11.56 36.06 6.15
CA PRO A 419 10.72 35.20 6.98
C PRO A 419 10.85 35.48 8.49
N GLY A 420 11.45 36.60 8.89
CA GLY A 420 11.53 37.04 10.28
C GLY A 420 10.39 37.96 10.75
N ARG A 421 9.44 38.33 9.87
CA ARG A 421 8.36 39.28 10.22
C ARG A 421 6.96 38.95 9.69
N GLY A 422 6.78 37.84 8.97
CA GLY A 422 5.48 37.51 8.35
C GLY A 422 4.57 36.61 9.19
N ASN A 423 5.12 35.57 9.82
CA ASN A 423 4.33 34.62 10.61
C ASN A 423 4.44 34.83 12.12
N SER A 424 5.50 35.47 12.63
CA SER A 424 5.55 35.86 14.04
C SER A 424 4.59 37.01 14.37
N ASP A 425 4.31 37.89 13.40
CA ASP A 425 3.45 39.07 13.59
C ASP A 425 1.97 38.82 13.23
N MET A 426 1.62 37.84 12.37
CA MET A 426 0.22 37.38 12.27
C MET A 426 -0.22 36.55 13.49
N LEU A 427 0.74 36.00 14.24
CA LEU A 427 0.55 35.31 15.52
C LEU A 427 0.56 36.30 16.70
N ALA A 428 0.12 37.54 16.49
CA ALA A 428 -0.21 38.47 17.55
C ALA A 428 -1.34 37.88 18.41
N GLN A 429 -0.93 37.14 19.45
CA GLN A 429 -1.67 36.74 20.64
C GLN A 429 -3.16 36.51 20.40
N ILE A 430 -3.52 35.33 19.87
CA ILE A 430 -4.87 34.83 20.15
C ILE A 430 -5.05 34.84 21.66
N GLU A 431 -6.05 35.58 22.13
CA GLU A 431 -6.36 35.66 23.54
C GLU A 431 -6.68 34.26 24.03
N ASN A 432 -6.14 33.85 25.18
CA ASN A 432 -6.42 32.54 25.76
C ASN A 432 -7.85 32.50 26.31
N ASN A 433 -8.82 32.53 25.40
CA ASN A 433 -10.24 32.56 25.68
C ASN A 433 -10.87 31.23 25.21
N PRO A 434 -11.22 30.32 26.15
CA PRO A 434 -11.86 29.05 25.84
C PRO A 434 -13.19 29.15 25.06
N SER A 435 -13.87 30.31 25.09
CA SER A 435 -15.14 30.49 24.36
C SER A 435 -14.96 30.38 22.85
N ILE A 436 -13.78 30.74 22.31
CA ILE A 436 -13.47 30.67 20.88
C ILE A 436 -13.66 29.24 20.34
N VAL A 437 -13.17 28.24 21.08
CA VAL A 437 -13.32 26.83 20.70
C VAL A 437 -14.79 26.43 20.65
N SER A 438 -15.58 26.84 21.65
CA SER A 438 -17.00 26.53 21.72
C SER A 438 -17.78 27.14 20.56
N ASP A 439 -17.47 28.40 20.20
CA ASP A 439 -18.11 29.11 19.08
C ASP A 439 -17.78 28.46 17.73
N LEU A 440 -16.51 28.06 17.52
CA LEU A 440 -16.08 27.36 16.30
C LEU A 440 -16.77 26.00 16.14
N ILE A 441 -16.84 25.22 17.22
CA ILE A 441 -17.55 23.92 17.27
C ILE A 441 -19.03 24.12 16.91
N LYS A 442 -19.70 25.08 17.57
CA LYS A 442 -21.11 25.38 17.34
C LYS A 442 -21.37 25.82 15.90
N ARG A 443 -20.53 26.69 15.34
CA ARG A 443 -20.64 27.13 13.94
C ARG A 443 -20.57 25.96 12.97
N SER A 444 -19.63 25.05 13.19
CA SER A 444 -19.50 23.83 12.36
C SER A 444 -20.72 22.92 12.49
N GLN A 445 -21.27 22.72 13.69
CA GLN A 445 -22.48 21.91 13.91
C GLN A 445 -23.69 22.50 13.20
N THR A 446 -23.95 23.80 13.35
CA THR A 446 -25.05 24.51 12.67
C THR A 446 -24.94 24.35 11.15
N SER A 447 -23.74 24.55 10.61
CA SER A 447 -23.48 24.43 9.17
C SER A 447 -23.73 23.02 8.63
N ILE A 448 -23.42 21.97 9.41
CA ILE A 448 -23.69 20.58 9.04
C ILE A 448 -25.20 20.29 9.06
N GLU A 449 -25.93 20.79 10.05
CA GLU A 449 -27.38 20.60 10.12
C GLU A 449 -28.11 21.32 8.99
N GLU A 450 -27.68 22.53 8.62
CA GLU A 450 -28.18 23.24 7.44
C GLU A 450 -27.94 22.43 6.16
N LEU A 451 -26.74 21.87 5.97
CA LEU A 451 -26.43 20.98 4.86
C LEU A 451 -27.39 19.79 4.82
N LYS A 452 -27.57 19.08 5.95
CA LYS A 452 -28.45 17.90 6.03
C LYS A 452 -29.89 18.21 5.65
N GLN A 453 -30.40 19.40 5.92
CA GLN A 453 -31.76 19.79 5.51
C GLN A 453 -31.81 20.20 4.04
N ASN A 454 -30.86 21.03 3.60
CA ASN A 454 -30.87 21.61 2.25
C ASN A 454 -30.65 20.57 1.15
N ILE A 455 -29.81 19.57 1.40
CA ILE A 455 -29.48 18.54 0.41
C ILE A 455 -30.64 17.56 0.13
N LYS A 456 -31.59 17.38 1.07
CA LYS A 456 -32.70 16.41 0.95
C LYS A 456 -33.61 16.65 -0.26
N THR A 457 -33.68 17.90 -0.72
CA THR A 457 -34.56 18.31 -1.84
C THR A 457 -33.83 18.33 -3.18
N LYS A 458 -32.55 17.96 -3.22
CA LYS A 458 -31.69 18.01 -4.41
C LYS A 458 -31.57 16.61 -5.03
N SER A 459 -31.61 16.54 -6.35
CA SER A 459 -31.44 15.31 -7.13
C SER A 459 -30.92 15.61 -8.54
N GLY A 460 -30.44 14.59 -9.25
CA GLY A 460 -29.91 14.76 -10.61
C GLY A 460 -28.76 15.77 -10.67
N SER A 461 -28.67 16.57 -11.74
CA SER A 461 -27.63 17.59 -11.91
C SER A 461 -27.61 18.65 -10.79
N ASP A 462 -28.78 19.03 -10.27
CA ASP A 462 -28.90 20.04 -9.21
C ASP A 462 -28.21 19.61 -7.91
N LEU A 463 -28.12 18.30 -7.65
CA LEU A 463 -27.37 17.75 -6.51
C LEU A 463 -25.87 18.02 -6.66
N PHE A 464 -25.30 17.79 -7.83
CA PHE A 464 -23.87 18.01 -8.07
C PHE A 464 -23.51 19.50 -7.98
N ASP A 465 -24.33 20.37 -8.56
CA ASP A 465 -24.16 21.83 -8.43
C ASP A 465 -24.25 22.28 -6.97
N PHE A 466 -25.19 21.72 -6.20
CA PHE A 466 -25.31 21.99 -4.77
C PHE A 466 -24.08 21.51 -3.98
N ILE A 467 -23.58 20.31 -4.24
CA ILE A 467 -22.37 19.78 -3.58
C ILE A 467 -21.16 20.69 -3.88
N LEU A 468 -20.98 21.14 -5.12
CA LEU A 468 -19.90 22.05 -5.47
C LEU A 468 -19.98 23.39 -4.73
N GLU A 469 -21.19 23.94 -4.54
CA GLU A 469 -21.39 25.16 -3.77
C GLU A 469 -21.10 24.94 -2.29
N ASP A 470 -21.59 23.85 -1.72
CA ASP A 470 -21.39 23.53 -0.30
C ASP A 470 -19.93 23.14 0.02
N ILE A 471 -19.17 22.59 -0.93
CA ILE A 471 -17.70 22.43 -0.80
C ILE A 471 -17.00 23.77 -0.61
N LYS A 472 -17.50 24.87 -1.20
CA LYS A 472 -16.93 26.21 -0.94
C LYS A 472 -17.17 26.62 0.51
N GLU A 473 -18.34 26.29 1.07
CA GLU A 473 -18.64 26.55 2.48
C GLU A 473 -17.77 25.69 3.41
N LEU A 474 -17.60 24.40 3.09
CA LEU A 474 -16.64 23.53 3.76
C LEU A 474 -15.23 24.14 3.77
N LYS A 475 -14.75 24.66 2.64
CA LYS A 475 -13.43 25.32 2.57
C LYS A 475 -13.34 26.53 3.49
N LYS A 476 -14.37 27.38 3.54
CA LYS A 476 -14.37 28.56 4.43
C LYS A 476 -14.25 28.16 5.89
N ILE A 477 -14.92 27.09 6.31
CA ILE A 477 -14.88 26.61 7.69
C ILE A 477 -13.54 25.91 7.99
N LEU A 478 -13.08 25.06 7.09
CA LEU A 478 -11.87 24.24 7.26
C LEU A 478 -10.60 25.09 7.27
N PHE A 479 -10.52 26.09 6.39
CA PHE A 479 -9.37 26.99 6.24
C PHE A 479 -9.58 28.36 6.89
N ASP A 480 -10.49 28.45 7.87
CA ASP A 480 -10.66 29.68 8.65
C ASP A 480 -9.35 30.02 9.38
N PRO A 481 -8.79 31.23 9.19
CA PRO A 481 -7.60 31.68 9.90
C PRO A 481 -7.74 31.63 11.43
N GLN A 482 -8.92 31.90 11.99
CA GLN A 482 -9.16 31.82 13.43
C GLN A 482 -9.11 30.37 13.92
N SER A 483 -9.71 29.44 13.15
CA SER A 483 -9.62 28.00 13.42
C SER A 483 -8.16 27.53 13.44
N SER A 484 -7.37 27.98 12.46
CA SER A 484 -5.94 27.66 12.34
C SER A 484 -5.11 28.22 13.50
N ALA A 485 -5.39 29.47 13.89
CA ALA A 485 -4.67 30.13 14.99
C ALA A 485 -4.86 29.40 16.34
N VAL A 486 -6.06 28.86 16.61
CA VAL A 486 -6.36 28.13 17.87
C VAL A 486 -5.44 26.93 18.04
N PHE A 487 -5.43 25.98 17.09
CA PHE A 487 -4.62 24.77 17.27
C PHE A 487 -3.13 25.04 17.07
N MET A 488 -2.74 26.01 16.23
CA MET A 488 -1.33 26.40 16.08
C MET A 488 -0.76 27.03 17.37
N ALA A 489 -1.56 27.80 18.11
CA ALA A 489 -1.15 28.33 19.41
C ALA A 489 -0.83 27.21 20.41
N ALA A 490 -1.65 26.16 20.45
CA ALA A 490 -1.43 25.00 21.32
C ALA A 490 -0.21 24.16 20.91
N ILE A 491 -0.01 23.96 19.60
CA ILE A 491 1.18 23.27 19.05
C ILE A 491 2.45 24.04 19.44
N ASN A 492 2.48 25.35 19.20
CA ASN A 492 3.63 26.19 19.52
C ASN A 492 3.91 26.19 21.04
N ALA A 493 2.87 26.23 21.87
CA ALA A 493 3.01 26.12 23.32
C ALA A 493 3.59 24.76 23.74
N SER A 494 3.18 23.67 23.09
CA SER A 494 3.71 22.32 23.36
C SER A 494 5.18 22.21 23.00
N THR A 495 5.58 22.72 21.83
CA THR A 495 6.99 22.78 21.40
C THR A 495 7.82 23.60 22.38
N TRP A 496 7.33 24.78 22.76
CA TRP A 496 8.01 25.66 23.71
C TRP A 496 8.21 24.97 25.07
N ILE A 497 7.19 24.29 25.60
CA ILE A 497 7.31 23.56 26.87
C ILE A 497 8.37 22.47 26.76
N ASN A 498 8.34 21.65 25.71
CA ASN A 498 9.30 20.57 25.55
C ASN A 498 10.74 21.09 25.46
N GLU A 499 10.97 22.15 24.69
CA GLU A 499 12.30 22.78 24.58
C GLU A 499 12.76 23.36 25.91
N LYS A 500 11.90 24.13 26.60
CA LYS A 500 12.28 24.82 27.84
C LYS A 500 12.38 23.90 29.05
N MET A 501 11.56 22.87 29.16
CA MET A 501 11.69 21.90 30.24
C MET A 501 12.96 21.04 30.08
N MET A 502 13.36 20.75 28.85
CA MET A 502 14.64 20.10 28.58
C MET A 502 15.81 21.02 28.96
N GLU A 503 15.77 22.30 28.55
CA GLU A 503 16.80 23.29 28.86
C GLU A 503 16.93 23.57 30.36
N TRP A 504 15.81 23.74 31.06
CA TRP A 504 15.80 24.22 32.45
C TRP A 504 15.80 23.11 33.49
N LEU A 505 15.17 21.98 33.20
CA LEU A 505 14.95 20.89 34.16
C LEU A 505 15.51 19.55 33.70
N GLY A 506 16.03 19.45 32.46
CA GLY A 506 16.53 18.20 31.88
C GLY A 506 15.42 17.19 31.56
N GLU A 507 14.16 17.63 31.45
CA GLU A 507 13.04 16.75 31.19
C GLU A 507 12.61 16.76 29.71
N LYS A 508 12.46 15.56 29.14
CA LYS A 508 12.01 15.35 27.78
C LYS A 508 10.48 15.19 27.73
N ASN A 509 9.87 15.70 26.66
CA ASN A 509 8.47 15.44 26.27
C ASN A 509 7.41 15.70 27.37
N VAL A 510 7.60 16.74 28.16
CA VAL A 510 6.72 17.10 29.28
C VAL A 510 5.30 17.50 28.82
N ALA A 511 5.17 18.06 27.61
CA ALA A 511 3.87 18.45 27.04
C ALA A 511 2.90 17.27 26.88
N ASP A 512 3.42 16.04 26.76
CA ASP A 512 2.61 14.82 26.60
C ASP A 512 1.75 14.58 27.85
N ILE A 513 2.34 14.70 29.04
CA ILE A 513 1.61 14.52 30.31
C ILE A 513 0.64 15.69 30.53
N LEU A 514 1.06 16.91 30.20
CA LEU A 514 0.24 18.12 30.40
C LEU A 514 -0.99 18.18 29.49
N SER A 515 -0.94 17.49 28.35
CA SER A 515 -2.05 17.40 27.38
C SER A 515 -3.01 16.23 27.64
N GLN A 516 -2.82 15.45 28.70
CA GLN A 516 -3.75 14.39 29.07
C GLN A 516 -5.13 14.93 29.49
N SER A 517 -6.17 14.21 29.08
CA SER A 517 -7.58 14.45 29.44
C SER A 517 -8.02 15.91 29.24
N VAL A 518 -7.66 16.48 28.09
CA VAL A 518 -8.12 17.82 27.69
C VAL A 518 -9.58 17.80 27.23
N PRO A 519 -10.36 18.84 27.51
CA PRO A 519 -11.74 18.94 27.06
C PRO A 519 -11.83 19.14 25.54
N ASN A 520 -13.01 18.84 24.98
CA ASN A 520 -13.36 19.08 23.58
C ASN A 520 -12.54 18.30 22.54
N ASN A 521 -11.74 17.30 22.94
CA ASN A 521 -11.16 16.36 22.00
C ASN A 521 -12.23 15.36 21.53
N ILE A 522 -12.83 15.65 20.38
CA ILE A 522 -13.94 14.88 19.80
C ILE A 522 -13.59 13.40 19.56
N THR A 523 -12.31 13.09 19.34
CA THR A 523 -11.84 11.73 19.08
C THR A 523 -11.58 10.96 20.37
N SER A 524 -11.02 11.59 21.38
CA SER A 524 -10.85 10.97 22.70
C SER A 524 -12.21 10.74 23.36
N GLU A 525 -13.15 11.68 23.23
CA GLU A 525 -14.55 11.50 23.62
C GLU A 525 -15.20 10.29 22.95
N MET A 526 -14.88 10.01 21.68
CA MET A 526 -15.43 8.87 20.95
C MET A 526 -14.96 7.53 21.54
N GLY A 527 -13.68 7.40 21.89
CA GLY A 527 -13.17 6.19 22.53
C GLY A 527 -13.82 5.95 23.90
N LEU A 528 -13.99 7.01 24.69
CA LEU A 528 -14.65 6.95 25.98
C LEU A 528 -16.16 6.64 25.86
N ALA A 529 -16.85 7.23 24.88
CA ALA A 529 -18.27 6.97 24.64
C ALA A 529 -18.56 5.50 24.28
N LEU A 530 -17.61 4.80 23.64
CA LEU A 530 -17.77 3.37 23.36
C LEU A 530 -17.67 2.50 24.62
N LEU A 531 -16.96 2.95 25.66
CA LEU A 531 -16.99 2.30 26.99
C LEU A 531 -18.36 2.48 27.65
N ASP A 532 -18.98 3.65 27.48
CA ASP A 532 -20.32 3.89 28.02
C ASP A 532 -21.37 3.00 27.35
N VAL A 533 -21.25 2.76 26.02
CA VAL A 533 -22.08 1.77 25.32
C VAL A 533 -21.86 0.36 25.88
N ALA A 534 -20.60 -0.03 26.12
CA ALA A 534 -20.29 -1.32 26.74
C ALA A 534 -20.90 -1.45 28.15
N ASP A 535 -20.93 -0.37 28.93
CA ASP A 535 -21.51 -0.37 30.27
C ASP A 535 -23.03 -0.47 30.27
N VAL A 536 -23.73 0.06 29.25
CA VAL A 536 -25.18 -0.16 29.07
C VAL A 536 -25.47 -1.62 28.75
N ILE A 537 -24.63 -2.29 27.96
CA ILE A 537 -24.85 -3.67 27.50
C ILE A 537 -24.48 -4.70 28.59
N ARG A 538 -23.45 -4.42 29.39
CA ARG A 538 -22.88 -5.32 30.40
C ARG A 538 -23.89 -6.03 31.32
N PRO A 539 -24.99 -5.41 31.78
CA PRO A 539 -25.98 -6.08 32.63
C PRO A 539 -26.81 -7.16 31.93
N TYR A 540 -26.71 -7.31 30.61
CA TYR A 540 -27.62 -8.11 29.78
C TYR A 540 -26.87 -9.25 29.05
N PRO A 541 -26.71 -10.44 29.66
CA PRO A 541 -25.99 -11.57 29.07
C PRO A 541 -26.55 -12.03 27.71
N GLU A 542 -27.88 -12.03 27.54
CA GLU A 542 -28.51 -12.44 26.27
C GLU A 542 -28.08 -11.57 25.09
N VAL A 543 -27.88 -10.27 25.33
CA VAL A 543 -27.39 -9.32 24.30
C VAL A 543 -25.93 -9.58 23.98
N ILE A 544 -25.11 -9.91 24.98
CA ILE A 544 -23.69 -10.24 24.80
C ILE A 544 -23.55 -11.52 23.98
N ASP A 545 -24.28 -12.58 24.36
CA ASP A 545 -24.28 -13.87 23.64
C ASP A 545 -24.75 -13.70 22.19
N TYR A 546 -25.73 -12.83 21.97
CA TYR A 546 -26.18 -12.48 20.62
C TYR A 546 -25.07 -11.79 19.82
N PHE A 547 -24.39 -10.79 20.40
CA PHE A 547 -23.30 -10.05 19.76
C PHE A 547 -22.13 -10.95 19.33
N GLU A 548 -21.83 -12.01 20.08
CA GLU A 548 -20.79 -12.98 19.71
C GLU A 548 -21.14 -13.79 18.44
N GLN A 549 -22.43 -13.83 18.06
CA GLN A 549 -22.93 -14.59 16.91
C GLN A 549 -23.29 -13.72 15.71
N VAL A 550 -23.36 -12.40 15.87
CA VAL A 550 -23.76 -11.46 14.81
C VAL A 550 -22.77 -11.51 13.65
N LYS A 551 -23.32 -11.62 12.43
CA LYS A 551 -22.57 -11.55 11.17
C LYS A 551 -23.17 -10.58 10.15
N ASP A 552 -24.35 -10.04 10.45
CA ASP A 552 -25.12 -9.17 9.55
C ASP A 552 -25.32 -7.79 10.17
N ASP A 553 -25.34 -6.75 9.34
CA ASP A 553 -25.43 -5.35 9.76
C ASP A 553 -26.82 -4.91 10.24
N ASN A 554 -27.87 -5.70 9.99
CA ASN A 554 -29.24 -5.43 10.44
C ASN A 554 -29.52 -5.92 11.87
N PHE A 555 -28.49 -6.36 12.61
CA PHE A 555 -28.64 -6.95 13.95
C PHE A 555 -29.33 -6.02 14.97
N LEU A 556 -29.25 -4.70 14.78
CA LEU A 556 -29.84 -3.70 15.67
C LEU A 556 -31.38 -3.78 15.73
N ASP A 557 -32.03 -4.23 14.65
CA ASP A 557 -33.49 -4.40 14.62
C ASP A 557 -33.93 -5.62 15.41
N GLU A 558 -33.07 -6.62 15.53
CA GLU A 558 -33.36 -7.85 16.26
C GLU A 558 -33.10 -7.71 17.76
N LEU A 559 -32.29 -6.73 18.17
CA LEU A 559 -31.93 -6.51 19.57
C LEU A 559 -33.14 -6.42 20.49
N VAL A 560 -34.23 -5.78 20.05
CA VAL A 560 -35.45 -5.58 20.85
C VAL A 560 -36.15 -6.88 21.27
N LYS A 561 -35.72 -8.03 20.75
CA LYS A 561 -36.22 -9.37 21.12
C LYS A 561 -35.61 -9.88 22.44
N PHE A 562 -34.48 -9.33 22.88
CA PHE A 562 -33.74 -9.76 24.08
C PHE A 562 -33.99 -8.82 25.27
N ASP A 563 -33.80 -9.33 26.49
CA ASP A 563 -33.84 -8.50 27.69
C ASP A 563 -32.69 -7.47 27.67
N GLY A 564 -33.00 -6.20 27.96
CA GLY A 564 -32.07 -5.07 27.78
C GLY A 564 -31.77 -4.65 26.34
N GLY A 565 -32.41 -5.29 25.36
CA GLY A 565 -32.16 -5.06 23.95
C GLY A 565 -32.52 -3.66 23.46
N ARG A 566 -33.53 -3.01 24.07
CA ARG A 566 -33.90 -1.63 23.71
C ARG A 566 -32.84 -0.64 24.19
N GLU A 567 -32.40 -0.80 25.41
CA GLU A 567 -31.36 0.01 26.05
C GLU A 567 -30.04 -0.10 25.27
N ALA A 568 -29.64 -1.33 24.93
CA ALA A 568 -28.47 -1.59 24.10
C ALA A 568 -28.59 -0.93 22.72
N ARG A 569 -29.72 -1.09 22.04
CA ARG A 569 -29.97 -0.50 20.72
C ARG A 569 -29.95 1.02 20.75
N ASP A 570 -30.61 1.63 21.73
CA ASP A 570 -30.71 3.08 21.85
C ASP A 570 -29.33 3.70 22.18
N ALA A 571 -28.53 3.05 23.03
CA ALA A 571 -27.14 3.44 23.28
C ALA A 571 -26.26 3.33 22.01
N PHE A 572 -26.43 2.25 21.25
CA PHE A 572 -25.70 2.05 19.98
C PHE A 572 -26.08 3.12 18.95
N PHE A 573 -27.37 3.42 18.78
CA PHE A 573 -27.80 4.49 17.87
C PHE A 573 -27.33 5.87 18.33
N ALA A 574 -27.30 6.15 19.63
CA ALA A 574 -26.76 7.40 20.15
C ALA A 574 -25.28 7.56 19.75
N PHE A 575 -24.48 6.49 19.86
CA PHE A 575 -23.09 6.46 19.39
C PHE A 575 -23.00 6.68 17.88
N LEU A 576 -23.75 5.93 17.07
CA LEU A 576 -23.73 6.04 15.61
C LEU A 576 -24.19 7.42 15.11
N ASN A 577 -25.15 8.05 15.78
CA ASN A 577 -25.62 9.38 15.41
C ASN A 577 -24.52 10.46 15.56
N LYS A 578 -23.63 10.30 16.55
CA LYS A 578 -22.52 11.24 16.80
C LYS A 578 -21.24 10.85 16.05
N TYR A 579 -20.93 9.56 15.94
CA TYR A 579 -19.62 9.09 15.47
C TYR A 579 -19.69 8.15 14.27
N GLY A 580 -20.88 7.69 13.89
CA GLY A 580 -21.06 6.63 12.90
C GLY A 580 -20.66 7.01 11.47
N MET A 581 -20.49 8.30 11.17
CA MET A 581 -19.92 8.77 9.90
C MET A 581 -18.42 8.50 9.76
N ARG A 582 -17.71 8.14 10.84
CA ARG A 582 -16.30 7.79 10.81
C ARG A 582 -16.09 6.32 10.41
N CYS A 583 -14.86 6.01 10.02
CA CYS A 583 -14.35 4.66 9.80
C CYS A 583 -12.82 4.71 9.57
N ALA A 584 -12.19 3.55 9.45
CA ALA A 584 -10.80 3.50 9.01
C ALA A 584 -10.68 3.99 7.56
N GLY A 585 -9.68 4.83 7.30
CA GLY A 585 -9.44 5.47 6.02
C GLY A 585 -10.41 6.59 5.70
N GLU A 586 -10.93 7.30 6.70
CA GLU A 586 -12.10 8.17 6.55
C GLU A 586 -12.02 9.28 5.48
N ILE A 587 -10.80 9.71 5.13
CA ILE A 587 -10.53 10.69 4.07
C ILE A 587 -11.02 10.21 2.70
N ASP A 588 -11.09 8.89 2.49
CA ASP A 588 -11.73 8.31 1.34
C ASP A 588 -13.24 8.25 1.60
N MET A 589 -13.98 9.11 0.90
CA MET A 589 -15.45 9.14 0.94
C MET A 589 -16.07 7.75 0.72
N THR A 590 -15.44 6.91 -0.11
CA THR A 590 -16.01 5.65 -0.59
C THR A 590 -15.90 4.51 0.42
N ARG A 591 -15.10 4.67 1.48
CA ARG A 591 -15.01 3.69 2.57
C ARG A 591 -16.35 3.53 3.29
N SER A 592 -16.67 2.30 3.67
CA SER A 592 -17.87 2.00 4.47
C SER A 592 -17.75 2.64 5.84
N ARG A 593 -18.77 3.39 6.25
CA ARG A 593 -18.84 4.07 7.55
C ARG A 593 -19.40 3.14 8.61
N TRP A 594 -19.16 3.41 9.88
CA TRP A 594 -19.76 2.61 10.96
C TRP A 594 -21.29 2.64 10.97
N SER A 595 -21.92 3.74 10.53
CA SER A 595 -23.37 3.79 10.32
C SER A 595 -23.85 2.91 9.17
N GLU A 596 -22.98 2.56 8.23
CA GLU A 596 -23.31 1.68 7.10
C GLU A 596 -22.98 0.22 7.43
N LYS A 597 -21.92 -0.01 8.22
CA LYS A 597 -21.44 -1.33 8.64
C LYS A 597 -21.21 -1.38 10.17
N PRO A 598 -22.27 -1.35 11.00
CA PRO A 598 -22.16 -1.29 12.46
C PRO A 598 -21.52 -2.54 13.08
N THR A 599 -21.51 -3.68 12.38
CA THR A 599 -20.84 -4.92 12.85
C THR A 599 -19.37 -4.71 13.18
N THR A 600 -18.71 -3.77 12.50
CA THR A 600 -17.31 -3.42 12.73
C THR A 600 -17.00 -2.94 14.15
N LEU A 601 -18.00 -2.46 14.89
CA LEU A 601 -17.84 -1.99 16.28
C LEU A 601 -18.04 -3.10 17.32
N ILE A 602 -18.64 -4.23 16.95
CA ILE A 602 -18.99 -5.30 17.89
C ILE A 602 -17.75 -5.88 18.61
N PRO A 603 -16.65 -6.22 17.92
CA PRO A 603 -15.45 -6.75 18.59
C PRO A 603 -14.91 -5.78 19.65
N LEU A 604 -14.97 -4.47 19.38
CA LEU A 604 -14.51 -3.44 20.31
C LEU A 604 -15.41 -3.35 21.55
N ILE A 605 -16.73 -3.40 21.36
CA ILE A 605 -17.69 -3.39 22.47
C ILE A 605 -17.52 -4.63 23.34
N LEU A 606 -17.44 -5.81 22.74
CA LEU A 606 -17.20 -7.07 23.46
C LEU A 606 -15.86 -7.05 24.21
N GLY A 607 -14.80 -6.56 23.57
CA GLY A 607 -13.49 -6.36 24.20
C GLY A 607 -13.58 -5.41 25.40
N ASN A 608 -14.33 -4.32 25.28
CA ASN A 608 -14.53 -3.37 26.37
C ASN A 608 -15.28 -3.98 27.56
N ILE A 609 -16.31 -4.80 27.30
CA ILE A 609 -17.05 -5.53 28.33
C ILE A 609 -16.13 -6.49 29.08
N ARG A 610 -15.27 -7.23 28.36
CA ARG A 610 -14.35 -8.22 28.94
C ARG A 610 -13.22 -7.58 29.75
N ASN A 611 -12.66 -6.48 29.27
CA ASN A 611 -11.39 -5.94 29.78
C ASN A 611 -11.54 -4.77 30.76
N PHE A 612 -12.70 -4.14 30.85
CA PHE A 612 -12.92 -2.98 31.74
C PHE A 612 -14.02 -3.20 32.76
N GLU A 613 -13.88 -2.57 33.91
CA GLU A 613 -14.91 -2.45 34.94
C GLU A 613 -15.93 -1.34 34.61
N PRO A 614 -17.18 -1.40 35.12
CA PRO A 614 -18.19 -0.35 34.92
C PRO A 614 -17.68 1.05 35.28
N ASN A 615 -18.09 2.08 34.53
CA ASN A 615 -17.66 3.48 34.63
C ASN A 615 -16.16 3.70 34.34
N ALA A 616 -15.56 2.88 33.49
CA ALA A 616 -14.14 3.03 33.12
C ALA A 616 -13.84 4.34 32.37
N SER A 617 -14.79 4.85 31.59
CA SER A 617 -14.68 6.13 30.87
C SER A 617 -14.34 7.29 31.82
N ASN A 618 -15.19 7.49 32.82
CA ASN A 618 -15.04 8.53 33.84
C ASN A 618 -13.75 8.37 34.66
N ARG A 619 -13.41 7.15 35.08
CA ARG A 619 -12.20 6.89 35.87
C ARG A 619 -10.92 7.22 35.08
N LYS A 620 -10.83 6.78 33.83
CA LYS A 620 -9.65 7.05 32.98
C LYS A 620 -9.50 8.54 32.70
N PHE A 621 -10.60 9.22 32.38
CA PHE A 621 -10.58 10.67 32.14
C PHE A 621 -10.15 11.45 33.40
N GLU A 622 -10.67 11.09 34.56
CA GLU A 622 -10.28 11.74 35.81
C GLU A 622 -8.82 11.46 36.18
N GLN A 623 -8.33 10.24 35.96
CA GLN A 623 -6.94 9.89 36.23
C GLN A 623 -5.96 10.74 35.41
N GLY A 624 -6.13 10.80 34.09
CA GLY A 624 -5.24 11.61 33.24
C GLY A 624 -5.31 13.10 33.59
N ARG A 625 -6.49 13.61 34.00
CA ARG A 625 -6.63 14.98 34.50
C ARG A 625 -5.82 15.22 35.78
N GLN A 626 -5.86 14.29 36.74
CA GLN A 626 -5.10 14.40 37.98
C GLN A 626 -3.58 14.29 37.75
N GLU A 627 -3.14 13.40 36.85
CA GLU A 627 -1.73 13.26 36.47
C GLU A 627 -1.20 14.56 35.83
N ALA A 628 -1.95 15.15 34.90
CA ALA A 628 -1.61 16.43 34.29
C ALA A 628 -1.52 17.56 35.33
N LEU A 629 -2.48 17.67 36.25
CA LEU A 629 -2.48 18.69 37.30
C LEU A 629 -1.32 18.53 38.27
N LYS A 630 -1.00 17.29 38.66
CA LYS A 630 0.14 16.99 39.53
C LYS A 630 1.44 17.37 38.84
N LYS A 631 1.60 17.03 37.56
CA LYS A 631 2.79 17.38 36.79
C LYS A 631 2.93 18.89 36.61
N GLU A 632 1.84 19.58 36.35
CA GLU A 632 1.81 21.05 36.32
C GLU A 632 2.34 21.63 37.64
N GLN A 633 1.80 21.21 38.79
CA GLN A 633 2.24 21.70 40.10
C GLN A 633 3.73 21.43 40.34
N GLU A 634 4.17 20.20 40.09
CA GLU A 634 5.57 19.79 40.24
C GLU A 634 6.53 20.67 39.42
N LEU A 635 6.21 20.92 38.15
CA LEU A 635 7.04 21.76 37.28
C LEU A 635 7.08 23.20 37.79
N LEU A 636 5.93 23.77 38.14
CA LEU A 636 5.85 25.16 38.58
C LEU A 636 6.63 25.38 39.88
N GLU A 637 6.60 24.42 40.82
CA GLU A 637 7.38 24.46 42.06
C GLU A 637 8.88 24.35 41.80
N ARG A 638 9.31 23.43 40.93
CA ARG A 638 10.73 23.26 40.58
C ARG A 638 11.28 24.47 39.83
N LEU A 639 10.49 25.06 38.93
CA LEU A 639 10.90 26.25 38.19
C LEU A 639 11.10 27.45 39.11
N LYS A 640 10.29 27.60 40.16
CA LYS A 640 10.45 28.67 41.17
C LYS A 640 11.79 28.59 41.92
N GLN A 641 12.43 27.42 41.98
CA GLN A 641 13.73 27.24 42.61
C GLN A 641 14.91 27.65 41.72
N LEU A 642 14.67 27.93 40.44
CA LEU A 642 15.69 28.38 39.48
C LEU A 642 15.89 29.90 39.50
N PRO A 643 17.01 30.42 38.96
CA PRO A 643 17.15 31.84 38.66
C PRO A 643 16.03 32.33 37.73
N ASP A 644 15.47 33.50 38.03
CA ASP A 644 14.27 34.07 37.38
C ASP A 644 13.03 33.16 37.47
N GLY A 645 12.98 32.33 38.52
CA GLY A 645 12.00 31.24 38.66
C GLY A 645 10.54 31.68 38.67
N GLU A 646 10.22 32.84 39.25
CA GLU A 646 8.84 33.37 39.24
C GLU A 646 8.38 33.73 37.82
N GLN A 647 9.27 34.30 36.99
CA GLN A 647 8.95 34.61 35.60
C GLN A 647 8.80 33.32 34.78
N LYS A 648 9.76 32.39 34.90
CA LYS A 648 9.72 31.08 34.21
C LYS A 648 8.47 30.29 34.57
N SER A 649 8.08 30.29 35.84
CA SER A 649 6.87 29.63 36.34
C SER A 649 5.61 30.26 35.72
N LYS A 650 5.51 31.60 35.72
CA LYS A 650 4.37 32.32 35.13
C LYS A 650 4.24 32.10 33.62
N GLU A 651 5.35 32.13 32.89
CA GLU A 651 5.37 31.86 31.45
C GLU A 651 4.98 30.41 31.15
N THR A 652 5.50 29.45 31.91
CA THR A 652 5.17 28.03 31.77
C THR A 652 3.68 27.79 32.04
N LYS A 653 3.12 28.37 33.10
CA LYS A 653 1.68 28.28 33.40
C LYS A 653 0.83 28.79 32.24
N ARG A 654 1.19 29.94 31.65
CA ARG A 654 0.50 30.48 30.47
C ARG A 654 0.52 29.50 29.29
N MET A 655 1.65 28.85 29.04
CA MET A 655 1.75 27.87 27.96
C MET A 655 0.95 26.60 28.25
N ILE A 656 0.93 26.12 29.51
CA ILE A 656 0.09 24.99 29.94
C ILE A 656 -1.39 25.31 29.70
N ASP A 657 -1.84 26.50 30.08
CA ASP A 657 -3.23 26.92 29.88
C ASP A 657 -3.61 26.96 28.39
N LEU A 658 -2.72 27.45 27.53
CA LEU A 658 -2.93 27.43 26.08
C LEU A 658 -3.09 26.01 25.53
N ILE A 659 -2.22 25.07 25.97
CA ILE A 659 -2.32 23.67 25.57
C ILE A 659 -3.68 23.11 26.00
N ARG A 660 -4.02 23.22 27.29
CA ARG A 660 -5.21 22.58 27.86
C ARG A 660 -6.52 23.16 27.32
N ASN A 661 -6.53 24.45 26.97
CA ASN A 661 -7.73 25.10 26.44
C ASN A 661 -7.96 24.84 24.94
N PHE A 662 -6.89 24.74 24.15
CA PHE A 662 -7.01 24.75 22.68
C PHE A 662 -6.65 23.43 21.99
N ILE A 663 -5.81 22.57 22.58
CA ILE A 663 -5.31 21.39 21.84
C ILE A 663 -6.42 20.38 21.49
N GLY A 664 -7.46 20.26 22.31
CA GLY A 664 -8.60 19.37 22.05
C GLY A 664 -9.38 19.73 20.77
N TYR A 665 -9.37 21.02 20.37
CA TYR A 665 -10.03 21.47 19.14
C TYR A 665 -9.32 20.98 17.87
N ARG A 666 -8.03 20.59 17.94
CA ARG A 666 -7.21 20.22 16.78
C ARG A 666 -7.85 19.14 15.89
N GLU A 667 -8.56 18.18 16.48
CA GLU A 667 -9.19 17.06 15.75
C GLU A 667 -10.59 17.42 15.18
N TYR A 668 -11.14 18.58 15.54
CA TYR A 668 -12.50 18.96 15.19
C TYR A 668 -12.69 19.37 13.71
N PRO A 669 -11.78 20.12 13.05
CA PRO A 669 -11.93 20.44 11.63
C PRO A 669 -12.04 19.19 10.75
N LYS A 670 -11.26 18.14 11.05
CA LYS A 670 -11.34 16.85 10.36
C LYS A 670 -12.68 16.16 10.60
N TYR A 671 -13.14 16.12 11.86
CA TYR A 671 -14.48 15.61 12.21
C TYR A 671 -15.58 16.27 11.39
N GLY A 672 -15.58 17.60 11.31
CA GLY A 672 -16.57 18.37 10.56
C GLY A 672 -16.54 18.08 9.05
N MET A 673 -15.34 17.95 8.48
CA MET A 673 -15.14 17.59 7.06
C MET A 673 -15.73 16.21 6.74
N ILE A 674 -15.41 15.19 7.54
CA ILE A 674 -15.87 13.81 7.29
C ILE A 674 -17.39 13.68 7.48
N ASN A 675 -17.98 14.43 8.41
CA ASN A 675 -19.44 14.48 8.57
C ASN A 675 -20.12 14.99 7.29
N ARG A 676 -19.60 16.06 6.69
CA ARG A 676 -20.09 16.58 5.39
C ARG A 676 -19.91 15.56 4.27
N TYR A 677 -18.76 14.89 4.19
CA TYR A 677 -18.51 13.83 3.21
C TYR A 677 -19.55 12.71 3.31
N PHE A 678 -19.91 12.30 4.53
CA PHE A 678 -20.92 11.27 4.70
C PHE A 678 -22.31 11.72 4.23
N VAL A 679 -22.68 12.98 4.48
CA VAL A 679 -23.93 13.54 3.96
C VAL A 679 -23.94 13.56 2.42
N TYR A 680 -22.84 13.94 1.78
CA TYR A 680 -22.72 13.87 0.32
C TYR A 680 -22.80 12.42 -0.18
N LYS A 681 -22.12 11.49 0.48
CA LYS A 681 -22.11 10.07 0.12
C LYS A 681 -23.52 9.52 0.08
N GLN A 682 -24.31 9.79 1.12
CA GLN A 682 -25.70 9.35 1.22
C GLN A 682 -26.59 9.94 0.12
N ALA A 683 -26.37 11.19 -0.28
CA ALA A 683 -27.10 11.78 -1.40
C ALA A 683 -26.69 11.17 -2.75
N LEU A 684 -25.40 10.95 -2.98
CA LEU A 684 -24.88 10.34 -4.21
C LEU A 684 -25.31 8.87 -4.37
N LEU A 685 -25.38 8.10 -3.27
CA LEU A 685 -25.86 6.72 -3.31
C LEU A 685 -27.34 6.62 -3.71
N LYS A 686 -28.15 7.64 -3.43
CA LYS A 686 -29.54 7.70 -3.94
C LYS A 686 -29.60 7.91 -5.45
N GLU A 687 -28.70 8.71 -6.02
CA GLU A 687 -28.58 8.82 -7.48
C GLU A 687 -28.09 7.49 -8.09
N ALA A 688 -27.18 6.79 -7.41
CA ALA A 688 -26.71 5.48 -7.84
C ALA A 688 -27.83 4.43 -7.84
N GLU A 689 -28.75 4.46 -6.87
CA GLU A 689 -29.96 3.62 -6.89
C GLU A 689 -30.77 3.82 -8.16
N GLN A 690 -30.94 5.07 -8.60
CA GLN A 690 -31.65 5.37 -9.84
C GLN A 690 -30.89 4.86 -11.07
N LEU A 691 -29.55 4.96 -11.09
CA LEU A 691 -28.72 4.44 -12.18
C LEU A 691 -28.78 2.91 -12.29
N VAL A 692 -28.82 2.20 -11.15
CA VAL A 692 -29.03 0.74 -11.12
C VAL A 692 -30.41 0.39 -11.67
N GLN A 693 -31.47 1.09 -11.23
CA GLN A 693 -32.84 0.87 -11.72
C GLN A 693 -32.96 1.11 -13.23
N ASN A 694 -32.19 2.06 -13.76
CA ASN A 694 -32.13 2.36 -15.19
C ASN A 694 -31.22 1.39 -15.98
N GLY A 695 -30.54 0.46 -15.31
CA GLY A 695 -29.61 -0.49 -15.94
C GLY A 695 -28.32 0.14 -16.48
N VAL A 696 -27.92 1.32 -15.99
CA VAL A 696 -26.69 2.01 -16.42
C VAL A 696 -25.46 1.47 -15.69
N ILE A 697 -25.62 1.08 -14.43
CA ILE A 697 -24.60 0.41 -13.60
C ILE A 697 -25.20 -0.86 -12.99
N HIS A 698 -24.36 -1.79 -12.55
CA HIS A 698 -24.83 -3.07 -12.01
C HIS A 698 -25.03 -3.00 -10.49
N GLU A 699 -24.18 -2.26 -9.79
CA GLU A 699 -24.20 -2.13 -8.33
C GLU A 699 -24.14 -0.65 -7.93
N LYS A 700 -24.70 -0.28 -6.77
CA LYS A 700 -24.66 1.13 -6.30
C LYS A 700 -23.21 1.63 -6.12
N GLU A 701 -22.32 0.74 -5.71
CA GLU A 701 -20.92 1.05 -5.41
C GLU A 701 -20.04 1.21 -6.67
N ASP A 702 -20.59 0.91 -7.86
CA ASP A 702 -19.92 1.15 -9.14
C ASP A 702 -19.56 2.64 -9.30
N ILE A 703 -20.34 3.55 -8.70
CA ILE A 703 -20.06 5.00 -8.73
C ILE A 703 -18.72 5.37 -8.09
N TYR A 704 -18.19 4.55 -7.17
CA TYR A 704 -16.92 4.84 -6.50
C TYR A 704 -15.74 4.81 -7.47
N TYR A 705 -15.89 4.09 -8.57
CA TYR A 705 -14.89 3.95 -9.63
C TYR A 705 -14.99 5.04 -10.71
N LEU A 706 -15.89 6.00 -10.54
CA LEU A 706 -16.01 7.19 -11.38
C LEU A 706 -15.47 8.41 -10.63
N THR A 707 -14.85 9.34 -11.33
CA THR A 707 -14.56 10.67 -10.78
C THR A 707 -15.87 11.45 -10.58
N PHE A 708 -15.81 12.53 -9.79
CA PHE A 708 -16.99 13.38 -9.54
C PHE A 708 -17.63 13.91 -10.84
N GLU A 709 -16.81 14.35 -11.80
CA GLU A 709 -17.30 14.87 -13.08
C GLU A 709 -17.83 13.76 -14.00
N GLU A 710 -17.19 12.60 -14.04
CA GLU A 710 -17.72 11.45 -14.79
C GLU A 710 -19.08 11.00 -14.23
N LEU A 711 -19.19 10.91 -12.91
CA LEU A 711 -20.46 10.56 -12.26
C LEU A 711 -21.55 11.60 -12.54
N ARG A 712 -21.21 12.89 -12.48
CA ARG A 712 -22.13 13.99 -12.85
C ARG A 712 -22.65 13.83 -14.27
N GLU A 713 -21.77 13.56 -15.22
CA GLU A 713 -22.13 13.37 -16.62
C GLU A 713 -22.97 12.11 -16.85
N VAL A 714 -22.67 11.02 -16.13
CA VAL A 714 -23.49 9.79 -16.16
C VAL A 714 -24.89 10.06 -15.63
N VAL A 715 -25.03 10.76 -14.52
CA VAL A 715 -26.36 11.14 -13.98
C VAL A 715 -27.11 12.05 -14.94
N ARG A 716 -26.41 13.01 -15.57
CA ARG A 716 -27.01 13.95 -16.54
C ARG A 716 -27.47 13.26 -17.83
N THR A 717 -26.72 12.29 -18.33
CA THR A 717 -26.94 11.67 -19.64
C THR A 717 -27.60 10.30 -19.60
N ASN A 718 -27.57 9.64 -18.44
CA ASN A 718 -27.98 8.25 -18.22
C ASN A 718 -27.24 7.26 -19.15
N LYS A 719 -25.96 7.55 -19.44
CA LYS A 719 -25.10 6.75 -20.32
C LYS A 719 -23.73 6.56 -19.67
N LEU A 720 -23.21 5.34 -19.75
CA LEU A 720 -21.88 4.98 -19.28
C LEU A 720 -21.31 3.87 -20.16
N ASP A 721 -20.03 4.00 -20.52
CA ASP A 721 -19.25 2.85 -20.97
C ASP A 721 -18.74 2.08 -19.75
N TYR A 722 -19.32 0.91 -19.48
CA TYR A 722 -18.99 0.11 -18.30
C TYR A 722 -17.54 -0.40 -18.31
N GLN A 723 -16.86 -0.41 -19.47
CA GLN A 723 -15.44 -0.75 -19.54
C GLN A 723 -14.55 0.18 -18.69
N ILE A 724 -14.97 1.44 -18.49
CA ILE A 724 -14.28 2.38 -17.61
C ILE A 724 -14.24 1.83 -16.18
N ILE A 725 -15.37 1.33 -15.67
CA ILE A 725 -15.46 0.78 -14.32
C ILE A 725 -14.64 -0.50 -14.20
N CYS A 726 -14.73 -1.41 -15.18
CA CYS A 726 -13.93 -2.63 -15.18
C CYS A 726 -12.42 -2.32 -15.11
N LYS A 727 -11.95 -1.37 -15.93
CA LYS A 727 -10.56 -0.93 -15.92
C LYS A 727 -10.16 -0.36 -14.55
N GLN A 728 -10.98 0.51 -13.97
CA GLN A 728 -10.69 1.12 -12.67
C GLN A 728 -10.68 0.10 -11.52
N LYS A 729 -11.56 -0.91 -11.57
CA LYS A 729 -11.55 -2.04 -10.62
C LYS A 729 -10.25 -2.84 -10.70
N ASP A 730 -9.77 -3.12 -11.92
CA ASP A 730 -8.53 -3.86 -12.13
C ASP A 730 -7.28 -3.06 -11.72
N GLU A 731 -7.24 -1.76 -12.00
CA GLU A 731 -6.20 -0.86 -11.52
C GLU A 731 -6.19 -0.77 -9.99
N TYR A 732 -7.37 -0.67 -9.35
CA TYR A 732 -7.46 -0.61 -7.89
C TYR A 732 -6.87 -1.85 -7.22
N LYS A 733 -7.17 -3.05 -7.74
CA LYS A 733 -6.57 -4.32 -7.25
C LYS A 733 -5.04 -4.34 -7.36
N LEU A 734 -4.48 -3.72 -8.41
CA LEU A 734 -3.03 -3.56 -8.53
C LEU A 734 -2.53 -2.58 -7.47
N TYR A 735 -3.20 -1.45 -7.29
CA TYR A 735 -2.81 -0.42 -6.34
C TYR A 735 -2.82 -0.92 -4.89
N GLU A 736 -3.73 -1.82 -4.52
CA GLU A 736 -3.76 -2.45 -3.18
C GLU A 736 -2.46 -3.20 -2.85
N LYS A 737 -1.77 -3.73 -3.86
CA LYS A 737 -0.49 -4.45 -3.70
C LYS A 737 0.71 -3.52 -3.58
N LEU A 738 0.55 -2.25 -3.93
CA LEU A 738 1.61 -1.25 -3.92
C LEU A 738 1.63 -0.48 -2.60
N THR A 739 2.81 -0.33 -2.01
CA THR A 739 3.04 0.57 -0.89
C THR A 739 3.53 1.92 -1.45
N PRO A 740 2.85 3.05 -1.16
CA PRO A 740 3.34 4.34 -1.61
C PRO A 740 4.68 4.67 -0.97
N PRO A 741 5.61 5.33 -1.69
CA PRO A 741 6.83 5.87 -1.09
C PRO A 741 6.54 7.19 -0.35
N ARG A 742 7.37 7.53 0.65
CA ARG A 742 7.32 8.87 1.30
C ARG A 742 7.71 9.96 0.31
N VAL A 743 8.78 9.72 -0.44
CA VAL A 743 9.33 10.63 -1.45
C VAL A 743 9.59 9.85 -2.74
N ILE A 744 9.13 10.39 -3.85
CA ILE A 744 9.36 9.84 -5.20
C ILE A 744 9.78 10.96 -6.16
N THR A 745 10.69 10.67 -7.07
CA THR A 745 11.13 11.64 -8.10
C THR A 745 10.34 11.48 -9.41
N SER A 746 10.48 12.42 -10.35
CA SER A 746 9.95 12.29 -11.72
C SER A 746 10.56 11.11 -12.50
N ASP A 747 11.70 10.58 -12.07
CA ASP A 747 12.30 9.36 -12.64
C ASP A 747 11.73 8.07 -12.02
N GLY A 748 10.79 8.21 -11.07
CA GLY A 748 10.21 7.11 -10.32
C GLY A 748 11.13 6.52 -9.26
N GLU A 749 12.25 7.18 -8.97
CA GLU A 749 13.15 6.82 -7.88
C GLU A 749 12.46 7.02 -6.53
N ILE A 750 12.40 5.95 -5.74
CA ILE A 750 11.90 5.95 -4.37
C ILE A 750 13.05 6.27 -3.43
N LEU A 751 12.92 7.38 -2.71
CA LEU A 751 13.91 7.81 -1.72
C LEU A 751 13.48 7.37 -0.34
N THR A 752 14.36 6.64 0.34
CA THR A 752 14.13 6.14 1.70
C THR A 752 14.96 6.94 2.70
N GLY A 753 14.33 7.32 3.81
CA GLY A 753 15.01 7.91 4.95
C GLY A 753 15.54 6.82 5.89
N LYS A 754 16.52 7.14 6.71
CA LYS A 754 17.02 6.24 7.76
C LYS A 754 16.97 6.90 9.12
N TYR A 755 16.59 6.14 10.14
CA TYR A 755 16.79 6.57 11.52
C TYR A 755 18.26 6.47 11.91
N LYS A 756 18.74 7.45 12.69
CA LYS A 756 20.07 7.41 13.31
C LYS A 756 20.08 6.32 14.39
N ARG A 757 21.07 5.42 14.35
CA ARG A 757 21.20 4.27 15.27
C ARG A 757 22.16 4.51 16.45
N GLU A 758 22.54 5.75 16.71
CA GLU A 758 23.49 6.05 17.77
C GLU A 758 22.91 5.67 19.14
N ASN A 759 23.60 4.80 19.88
CA ASN A 759 23.25 4.32 21.24
C ASN A 759 21.99 3.41 21.36
N LEU A 760 21.58 2.73 20.29
CA LEU A 760 20.49 1.73 20.33
C LEU A 760 21.03 0.28 20.40
N PRO A 761 20.26 -0.68 20.96
CA PRO A 761 20.63 -2.10 20.92
C PRO A 761 20.82 -2.60 19.49
N ALA A 762 21.76 -3.53 19.27
CA ALA A 762 22.19 -3.94 17.93
C ALA A 762 21.09 -4.57 17.06
N GLU A 763 20.15 -5.28 17.69
CA GLU A 763 19.02 -5.97 17.02
C GLU A 763 17.69 -5.21 17.17
N ALA A 764 17.71 -3.98 17.70
CA ALA A 764 16.51 -3.20 17.90
C ALA A 764 15.88 -2.77 16.56
N ILE A 765 14.57 -2.93 16.46
CA ILE A 765 13.77 -2.36 15.38
C ILE A 765 13.54 -0.89 15.73
N VAL A 766 14.04 0.01 14.88
CA VAL A 766 14.05 1.44 15.16
C VAL A 766 12.82 2.11 14.57
N GLY A 767 12.23 3.04 15.32
CA GLY A 767 11.17 3.92 14.87
C GLY A 767 11.34 5.32 15.43
N LEU A 768 10.24 6.07 15.39
CA LEU A 768 10.14 7.40 15.97
C LEU A 768 9.58 7.28 17.40
N PRO A 769 10.30 7.77 18.43
CA PRO A 769 9.73 7.88 19.77
C PRO A 769 8.57 8.88 19.74
N VAL A 770 7.42 8.47 20.25
CA VAL A 770 6.20 9.28 20.14
C VAL A 770 5.55 9.54 21.48
N SER A 771 5.37 8.50 22.29
CA SER A 771 4.77 8.62 23.61
C SER A 771 5.66 7.90 24.60
N SER A 772 6.06 8.60 25.65
CA SER A 772 7.11 8.16 26.55
C SER A 772 6.71 6.96 27.41
N GLY A 773 7.70 6.15 27.78
CA GLY A 773 7.55 4.98 28.65
C GLY A 773 8.10 3.70 28.03
N VAL A 774 8.17 2.63 28.83
CA VAL A 774 8.62 1.31 28.40
C VAL A 774 7.59 0.28 28.82
N ILE A 775 7.19 -0.57 27.88
CA ILE A 775 6.23 -1.65 28.12
C ILE A 775 6.69 -2.94 27.46
N GLU A 776 6.36 -4.07 28.09
CA GLU A 776 6.51 -5.40 27.51
C GLU A 776 5.14 -6.05 27.42
N GLY A 777 4.89 -6.76 26.33
CA GLY A 777 3.58 -7.36 26.09
C GLY A 777 3.57 -8.25 24.87
N ARG A 778 2.40 -8.86 24.63
CA ARG A 778 2.14 -9.66 23.44
C ARG A 778 1.81 -8.73 22.28
N ALA A 779 2.54 -8.85 21.18
CA ALA A 779 2.28 -8.13 19.95
C ALA A 779 1.02 -8.67 19.28
N ARG A 780 0.06 -7.79 18.98
CA ARG A 780 -1.10 -8.10 18.16
C ARG A 780 -1.04 -7.38 16.83
N VAL A 781 -0.81 -8.13 15.76
CA VAL A 781 -0.70 -7.58 14.40
C VAL A 781 -2.11 -7.52 13.79
N ILE A 782 -2.71 -6.33 13.77
CA ILE A 782 -4.11 -6.12 13.36
C ILE A 782 -4.14 -5.14 12.18
N LEU A 783 -4.62 -5.58 11.02
CA LEU A 783 -4.73 -4.74 9.81
C LEU A 783 -6.13 -4.14 9.64
N ASN A 784 -7.17 -4.88 10.06
CA ASN A 784 -8.55 -4.40 10.05
C ASN A 784 -9.12 -4.40 11.47
N MET A 785 -9.89 -3.37 11.82
CA MET A 785 -10.53 -3.30 13.14
C MET A 785 -11.53 -4.45 13.39
N GLU A 786 -12.08 -5.04 12.34
CA GLU A 786 -12.99 -6.19 12.43
C GLU A 786 -12.30 -7.44 12.98
N ASP A 787 -10.99 -7.54 12.77
CA ASP A 787 -10.15 -8.65 13.25
C ASP A 787 -9.60 -8.40 14.67
N ALA A 788 -9.99 -7.27 15.30
CA ALA A 788 -9.43 -6.85 16.57
C ALA A 788 -9.96 -7.71 17.72
N ASN A 789 -9.14 -8.65 18.15
CA ASN A 789 -9.32 -9.40 19.40
C ASN A 789 -8.18 -9.05 20.36
N LEU A 790 -8.41 -8.13 21.29
CA LEU A 790 -7.38 -7.62 22.21
C LEU A 790 -7.61 -8.10 23.65
N GLU A 791 -6.53 -8.48 24.31
CA GLU A 791 -6.47 -8.81 25.75
C GLU A 791 -5.70 -7.75 26.52
N ASP A 792 -5.90 -7.69 27.85
CA ASP A 792 -5.11 -6.81 28.70
C ASP A 792 -3.61 -7.17 28.63
N GLY A 793 -2.76 -6.16 28.46
CA GLY A 793 -1.32 -6.36 28.26
C GLY A 793 -0.88 -6.44 26.80
N ASP A 794 -1.80 -6.44 25.84
CA ASP A 794 -1.44 -6.46 24.41
C ASP A 794 -0.83 -5.14 23.93
N ILE A 795 0.06 -5.27 22.94
CA ILE A 795 0.69 -4.16 22.21
C ILE A 795 0.17 -4.21 20.77
N LEU A 796 -0.50 -3.15 20.32
CA LEU A 796 -1.03 -3.06 18.97
C LEU A 796 0.09 -2.83 17.97
N VAL A 797 0.16 -3.67 16.94
CA VAL A 797 1.04 -3.51 15.78
C VAL A 797 0.16 -3.39 14.52
N THR A 798 0.24 -2.27 13.82
CA THR A 798 -0.56 -2.05 12.60
C THR A 798 0.18 -1.20 11.56
N THR A 799 -0.37 -1.04 10.36
CA THR A 799 0.24 -0.22 9.29
C THR A 799 0.10 1.27 9.60
N PHE A 800 -1.11 1.73 9.87
CA PHE A 800 -1.41 3.11 10.24
C PHE A 800 -2.58 3.15 11.23
N THR A 801 -2.74 4.29 11.88
CA THR A 801 -3.88 4.55 12.76
C THR A 801 -4.47 5.89 12.42
N ASP A 802 -5.79 5.96 12.36
CA ASP A 802 -6.53 7.21 12.19
C ASP A 802 -7.51 7.39 13.38
N PRO A 803 -8.33 8.47 13.40
CA PRO A 803 -9.31 8.68 14.47
C PRO A 803 -10.16 7.48 14.83
N SER A 804 -10.55 6.66 13.85
CA SER A 804 -11.45 5.53 14.06
C SER A 804 -10.83 4.40 14.90
N TRP A 805 -9.50 4.30 14.96
CA TRP A 805 -8.79 3.28 15.75
C TRP A 805 -8.74 3.59 17.24
N THR A 806 -9.08 4.82 17.64
CA THR A 806 -9.04 5.29 19.04
C THR A 806 -9.73 4.37 20.05
N PRO A 807 -10.90 3.76 19.76
CA PRO A 807 -11.54 2.91 20.75
C PRO A 807 -10.72 1.64 21.05
N LEU A 808 -9.86 1.17 20.14
CA LEU A 808 -8.91 0.08 20.42
C LEU A 808 -7.80 0.49 21.38
N PHE A 809 -7.42 1.78 21.40
CA PHE A 809 -6.31 2.27 22.21
C PHE A 809 -6.62 2.15 23.71
N VAL A 810 -7.90 2.15 24.06
CA VAL A 810 -8.36 1.95 25.42
C VAL A 810 -7.91 0.57 25.96
N SER A 811 -7.84 -0.44 25.08
CA SER A 811 -7.64 -1.87 25.38
C SER A 811 -6.17 -2.33 25.33
N ILE A 812 -5.24 -1.48 24.92
CA ILE A 812 -3.82 -1.83 24.74
C ILE A 812 -2.93 -1.18 25.79
N LYS A 813 -1.70 -1.68 25.92
CA LYS A 813 -0.66 -1.08 26.78
C LYS A 813 0.49 -0.44 25.98
N GLY A 814 0.56 -0.64 24.68
CA GLY A 814 1.55 0.00 23.82
C GLY A 814 1.13 0.00 22.35
N LEU A 815 1.77 0.86 21.55
CA LEU A 815 1.46 1.05 20.13
C LEU A 815 2.72 1.01 19.26
N VAL A 816 2.62 0.27 18.16
CA VAL A 816 3.60 0.22 17.07
C VAL A 816 2.90 0.43 15.73
N THR A 817 3.35 1.41 14.93
CA THR A 817 2.81 1.62 13.58
C THR A 817 3.90 1.76 12.53
N GLU A 818 3.64 1.28 11.30
CA GLU A 818 4.57 1.44 10.17
C GLU A 818 4.65 2.89 9.67
N VAL A 819 3.53 3.59 9.74
CA VAL A 819 3.40 4.99 9.35
C VAL A 819 2.99 5.80 10.57
N GLY A 820 3.74 6.86 10.82
CA GLY A 820 3.34 7.89 11.77
C GLY A 820 4.43 8.90 12.03
N GLY A 821 4.05 9.92 12.79
CA GLY A 821 4.85 11.10 13.06
C GLY A 821 4.60 11.64 14.46
N LEU A 822 5.45 12.56 14.94
CA LEU A 822 5.35 13.08 16.31
C LEU A 822 4.00 13.74 16.62
N MET A 823 3.34 14.33 15.63
CA MET A 823 2.10 15.10 15.79
C MET A 823 0.88 14.43 15.17
N THR A 824 1.02 13.15 14.86
CA THR A 824 0.00 12.39 14.17
C THR A 824 -1.08 11.85 15.11
N HIS A 825 -2.16 11.33 14.55
CA HIS A 825 -3.34 10.98 15.34
C HIS A 825 -3.04 9.91 16.41
N GLY A 826 -2.51 8.75 16.01
CA GLY A 826 -2.13 7.70 16.96
C GLY A 826 -1.08 8.16 17.97
N ALA A 827 -0.22 9.11 17.59
CA ALA A 827 0.77 9.69 18.47
C ALA A 827 0.16 10.52 19.60
N VAL A 828 -0.77 11.40 19.26
CA VAL A 828 -1.44 12.27 20.23
C VAL A 828 -2.31 11.46 21.17
N ILE A 829 -3.10 10.54 20.63
CA ILE A 829 -3.98 9.69 21.44
C ILE A 829 -3.17 8.76 22.35
N ALA A 830 -2.04 8.21 21.88
CA ALA A 830 -1.15 7.44 22.74
C ALA A 830 -0.65 8.27 23.93
N ARG A 831 -0.29 9.55 23.74
CA ARG A 831 0.09 10.45 24.85
C ARG A 831 -1.07 10.74 25.79
N GLU A 832 -2.24 11.04 25.23
CA GLU A 832 -3.44 11.34 26.00
C GLU A 832 -3.89 10.17 26.90
N TYR A 833 -3.69 8.94 26.45
CA TYR A 833 -3.92 7.72 27.23
C TYR A 833 -2.70 7.23 28.02
N GLY A 834 -1.54 7.88 27.90
CA GLY A 834 -0.30 7.48 28.58
C GLY A 834 0.29 6.15 28.09
N LEU A 835 0.05 5.78 26.84
CA LEU A 835 0.53 4.53 26.21
C LEU A 835 1.92 4.74 25.61
N PRO A 836 2.95 3.95 25.97
CA PRO A 836 4.23 3.95 25.27
C PRO A 836 4.05 3.62 23.78
N ALA A 837 4.56 4.47 22.90
CA ALA A 837 4.35 4.33 21.46
C ALA A 837 5.59 4.63 20.63
N VAL A 838 5.81 3.80 19.61
CA VAL A 838 6.84 3.96 18.58
C VAL A 838 6.17 3.86 17.21
N VAL A 839 6.33 4.86 16.36
CA VAL A 839 5.68 4.90 15.03
C VAL A 839 6.72 5.02 13.91
N GLY A 840 6.29 4.92 12.65
CA GLY A 840 7.21 5.05 11.52
C GLY A 840 8.14 3.84 11.38
N VAL A 841 7.77 2.69 11.95
CA VAL A 841 8.58 1.48 11.97
C VAL A 841 8.40 0.74 10.65
N GLU A 842 9.30 0.95 9.70
CA GLU A 842 9.17 0.34 8.37
C GLU A 842 9.01 -1.19 8.44
N ASN A 843 7.95 -1.69 7.81
CA ASN A 843 7.60 -3.12 7.77
C ASN A 843 7.32 -3.78 9.14
N ALA A 844 6.93 -3.03 10.18
CA ALA A 844 6.59 -3.56 11.49
C ALA A 844 5.65 -4.78 11.44
N THR A 845 4.60 -4.74 10.60
CA THR A 845 3.59 -5.80 10.48
C THR A 845 4.14 -7.08 9.83
N LYS A 846 5.30 -6.99 9.16
CA LYS A 846 5.98 -8.14 8.54
C LYS A 846 7.11 -8.67 9.42
N LEU A 847 7.82 -7.76 10.10
CA LEU A 847 8.96 -8.06 10.97
C LEU A 847 8.51 -8.69 12.29
N ILE A 848 7.46 -8.14 12.91
CA ILE A 848 6.88 -8.66 14.15
C ILE A 848 5.78 -9.66 13.79
N LYS A 849 5.81 -10.86 14.37
CA LYS A 849 4.76 -11.86 14.16
C LYS A 849 3.67 -11.72 15.23
N ASP A 850 2.41 -11.91 14.83
CA ASP A 850 1.28 -11.92 15.76
C ASP A 850 1.52 -12.93 16.90
N GLY A 851 1.25 -12.51 18.14
CA GLY A 851 1.47 -13.30 19.34
C GLY A 851 2.90 -13.28 19.91
N GLN A 852 3.89 -12.70 19.22
CA GLN A 852 5.25 -12.58 19.75
C GLN A 852 5.31 -11.63 20.94
N ARG A 853 6.22 -11.90 21.89
CA ARG A 853 6.47 -10.99 23.00
C ARG A 853 7.45 -9.90 22.55
N ILE A 854 7.12 -8.64 22.77
CA ILE A 854 7.97 -7.51 22.39
C ILE A 854 8.12 -6.53 23.55
N ARG A 855 9.24 -5.81 23.56
CA ARG A 855 9.45 -4.61 24.37
C ARG A 855 9.34 -3.38 23.47
N VAL A 856 8.51 -2.41 23.88
CA VAL A 856 8.40 -1.11 23.21
C VAL A 856 8.95 -0.05 24.14
N ASN A 857 10.00 0.64 23.69
CA ASN A 857 10.55 1.81 24.37
C ASN A 857 10.12 3.07 23.60
N GLY A 858 9.01 3.67 24.03
CA GLY A 858 8.46 4.87 23.41
C GLY A 858 9.23 6.16 23.73
N THR A 859 10.14 6.14 24.71
CA THR A 859 11.01 7.27 25.06
C THR A 859 12.20 7.38 24.11
N GLU A 860 12.86 6.26 23.82
CA GLU A 860 14.07 6.21 22.99
C GLU A 860 13.76 5.77 21.54
N GLY A 861 12.55 5.26 21.28
CA GLY A 861 12.05 5.05 19.92
C GLY A 861 12.48 3.73 19.29
N TYR A 862 12.47 2.64 20.05
CA TYR A 862 12.86 1.33 19.54
C TYR A 862 12.01 0.20 20.10
N ILE A 863 12.07 -0.94 19.41
CA ILE A 863 11.35 -2.18 19.73
C ILE A 863 12.34 -3.33 19.76
N GLU A 864 12.22 -4.21 20.74
CA GLU A 864 12.99 -5.45 20.84
C GLU A 864 12.04 -6.65 20.80
N ILE A 865 12.42 -7.68 20.04
CA ILE A 865 11.76 -8.98 20.08
C ILE A 865 12.36 -9.75 21.26
N LEU A 866 11.51 -10.28 22.15
CA LEU A 866 11.90 -10.93 23.41
C LEU A 866 11.89 -12.45 23.34
#